data_AF-A0A2R8CFU8-F1
#
_entry.id   AF-A0A2R8CFU8-F1
#
_cell.length_a   1.000
_cell.length_b   1.000
_cell.length_c   1.000
_cell.angle_alpha   90.00
_cell.angle_beta   90.00
_cell.angle_gamma   90.00
#
_symmetry.space_group_name_H-M   'P 1'
#
loop_
_entity.id
_entity.type
_entity.pdbx_description
1 polymer ?
#
loop_
_entity_poly.entity_id
_entity_poly.type
_entity_poly.pdbx_seq_one_letter_code
_entity_poly.pdbx_strand_id
1 'polypeptide(L)'
;MAGASNLVAADNPLLASIVSTHVRQVPVTYSFMSAGDAVDKAEYPGGSDLTRAWTEAEKDSFRAMTQNFMAVSNISIVEQESPLGVDVRAQMVDDVPGGWAGYAGTGTTFVVGSARLGLLTHEFGHAMGLAHPFDTGFGSQALPGVLATNAPGDFGFNALPYSIMVYRTGGFPELPNVDVAIPQTLMALDIAALQVMYGANTNYRTGDDTYGTLEGLTTIWDAGGQDHIDFGSVLTDAVIDLRAATLQVEAGGLGRPSLMDTSTSARDVGGYTIAYGVTIEDATGGSGNDTLTGNAADNVLTGGMGNDTLVGGAGNDRLIGGPATPVTIPLAELNDATTSNRALEVNAYSEITPSITLDMVLRLDNGPADFYRIMSYMPTQSDGFRFDIQYFKPPQDYLAVLVRKEDGGSQALSVGVEAAELIDGKAHRLTLSRDATTGVVKVYLDGVSQAERIIDVGGAFAPGGKLVFGQSQGAWAPADSPRAAMPGAIGEIAVYNGVLSEAEIAAGSLTNLVPGADPRLISHWRPNPQTDSFDTLVGASALTTRNVTTIDAVAVTTDEDRLIGGAGDDTILGGDGNDMAVFDQHSDAITARQVAQGLQIISAEGTDLIGTDVESFEFSDQTLSYAQVTAWALSTVMGTSGNDVLNGTSGSERISSLDGYDWILPGIGNDTINGGEGRDMVSFINHPEVAGRTNLDFMLTLDMEAGTANLFGGEANTLTSIERITGSIFADQLRGSDGDDEIRGAGDYDWFIATTGNDTLDGGNGQDMITFLEWGGAGRATITDVFSATGAPPSGAQANGVLVDLANPANNTGLAAGLTMTSIERVTGSSYQDVFYGDNGSNDFRGLGGYDWFVGSAGGRERYFGGAGVDTVTYFQSTSGVAASLRNGAPVNGQETGYGSRGDAVRDLYFEIENLVGSNFDDHLTGNNGRNYLSGLDGDDFLFGYGGGDYFKGGAGNDTINGGAGSDFAIFDGNRGDYTITRSSATDVTVTGADGTDSLISVEYFQFDDETANIWQFAIA
;
A
#
# COMPACT_ATOMS: atom_id res chain seq x y z
N MET A 1 -12.91 27.20 -9.48
CA MET A 1 -11.79 26.26 -9.67
C MET A 1 -11.32 26.20 -11.13
N ALA A 2 -10.25 26.92 -11.51
CA ALA A 2 -9.66 26.81 -12.86
C ALA A 2 -8.32 26.04 -12.90
N GLY A 3 -7.86 25.50 -11.75
CA GLY A 3 -6.63 24.72 -11.62
C GLY A 3 -6.78 23.38 -10.88
N ALA A 4 -7.98 23.05 -10.39
CA ALA A 4 -8.21 21.81 -9.64
C ALA A 4 -8.18 20.56 -10.53
N SER A 5 -8.67 20.65 -11.77
CA SER A 5 -8.63 19.54 -12.73
C SER A 5 -7.21 19.16 -13.19
N ASN A 6 -6.23 20.02 -12.98
CA ASN A 6 -4.82 19.69 -13.24
C ASN A 6 -4.19 18.87 -12.09
N LEU A 7 -4.73 18.88 -10.87
CA LEU A 7 -4.17 18.13 -9.73
C LEU A 7 -4.27 16.60 -9.92
N VAL A 8 -5.15 16.16 -10.82
CA VAL A 8 -5.52 14.76 -11.08
C VAL A 8 -4.61 14.06 -12.11
N ALA A 9 -3.78 14.81 -12.85
CA ALA A 9 -2.89 14.24 -13.86
C ALA A 9 -1.54 13.84 -13.24
N ALA A 10 -1.07 12.62 -13.53
CA ALA A 10 0.09 11.99 -12.90
C ALA A 10 1.42 12.78 -13.00
N ASP A 11 1.58 13.63 -14.02
CA ASP A 11 2.76 14.49 -14.24
C ASP A 11 2.40 15.99 -14.19
N ASN A 12 2.08 16.52 -12.99
CA ASN A 12 1.75 17.94 -12.82
C ASN A 12 2.93 18.78 -12.27
N PRO A 13 3.62 19.59 -13.10
CA PRO A 13 4.72 20.46 -12.64
C PRO A 13 4.29 21.60 -11.72
N LEU A 14 2.98 21.83 -11.49
CA LEU A 14 2.50 22.75 -10.45
C LEU A 14 2.75 22.21 -9.03
N LEU A 15 2.82 20.88 -8.82
CA LEU A 15 3.12 20.31 -7.50
C LEU A 15 4.49 20.76 -6.98
N ALA A 16 5.49 20.83 -7.88
CA ALA A 16 6.82 21.39 -7.58
C ALA A 16 6.80 22.89 -7.23
N SER A 17 5.72 23.61 -7.55
CA SER A 17 5.56 25.04 -7.21
C SER A 17 4.94 25.28 -5.83
N ILE A 18 4.16 24.32 -5.29
CA ILE A 18 3.52 24.44 -3.96
C ILE A 18 4.59 24.54 -2.86
N VAL A 19 5.72 23.85 -3.04
CA VAL A 19 6.87 23.87 -2.11
C VAL A 19 7.84 25.06 -2.37
N SER A 20 7.61 25.87 -3.41
CA SER A 20 8.58 26.82 -3.96
C SER A 20 8.42 28.27 -3.45
N THR A 21 8.74 28.51 -2.18
CA THR A 21 9.22 29.77 -1.57
C THR A 21 8.66 31.15 -2.04
N HIS A 22 8.18 31.94 -1.07
CA HIS A 22 8.14 33.43 -1.12
C HIS A 22 7.19 34.09 -2.15
N VAL A 23 5.89 33.85 -2.02
CA VAL A 23 4.84 34.74 -2.57
C VAL A 23 4.50 35.83 -1.54
N ARG A 24 4.14 37.05 -1.98
CA ARG A 24 3.57 38.08 -1.09
C ARG A 24 2.17 37.67 -0.65
N GLN A 25 1.84 37.86 0.64
CA GLN A 25 0.46 37.75 1.11
C GLN A 25 -0.50 38.55 0.21
N VAL A 26 -1.55 37.88 -0.28
CA VAL A 26 -2.61 38.53 -1.06
C VAL A 26 -3.60 39.20 -0.09
N PRO A 27 -3.73 40.54 -0.09
CA PRO A 27 -4.69 41.21 0.77
C PRO A 27 -6.11 41.03 0.22
N VAL A 28 -7.02 40.59 1.07
CA VAL A 28 -8.46 40.51 0.81
C VAL A 28 -9.15 41.28 1.93
N THR A 29 -10.09 42.15 1.58
CA THR A 29 -10.77 43.01 2.55
C THR A 29 -12.26 42.74 2.60
N TYR A 30 -12.84 42.81 3.79
CA TYR A 30 -14.27 42.56 3.99
C TYR A 30 -14.92 43.58 4.92
N SER A 31 -16.25 43.71 4.82
CA SER A 31 -17.05 44.52 5.75
C SER A 31 -18.39 43.84 6.02
N PHE A 32 -18.89 43.97 7.25
CA PHE A 32 -20.27 43.66 7.58
C PHE A 32 -21.19 44.79 7.09
N MET A 33 -22.29 44.44 6.43
CA MET A 33 -23.31 45.42 6.03
C MET A 33 -24.20 45.80 7.23
N SER A 34 -24.62 47.07 7.29
CA SER A 34 -25.50 47.59 8.33
C SER A 34 -26.94 47.16 8.10
N ALA A 35 -27.78 47.16 9.15
CA ALA A 35 -29.20 46.84 9.01
C ALA A 35 -29.95 47.93 8.23
N GLY A 36 -30.69 47.55 7.20
CA GLY A 36 -31.37 48.48 6.29
C GLY A 36 -30.51 49.00 5.14
N ASP A 37 -29.32 48.43 4.91
CA ASP A 37 -28.60 48.61 3.65
C ASP A 37 -29.33 47.84 2.52
N ALA A 38 -29.22 48.36 1.29
CA ALA A 38 -29.85 47.75 0.13
C ALA A 38 -28.99 46.62 -0.45
N VAL A 39 -29.59 45.45 -0.65
CA VAL A 39 -28.98 44.30 -1.34
C VAL A 39 -28.86 44.60 -2.84
N ASP A 40 -27.79 44.17 -3.49
CA ASP A 40 -27.63 44.40 -4.93
C ASP A 40 -28.54 43.46 -5.75
N LYS A 41 -29.56 44.06 -6.37
CA LYS A 41 -30.56 43.35 -7.18
C LYS A 41 -30.04 42.91 -8.56
N ALA A 42 -28.83 43.31 -8.95
CA ALA A 42 -28.17 42.78 -10.14
C ALA A 42 -27.70 41.32 -9.92
N GLU A 43 -27.34 40.96 -8.68
CA GLU A 43 -27.00 39.59 -8.28
C GLU A 43 -28.22 38.85 -7.69
N TYR A 44 -29.09 39.52 -6.92
CA TYR A 44 -30.22 38.88 -6.22
C TYR A 44 -31.62 39.33 -6.69
N PRO A 45 -32.22 38.67 -7.69
CA PRO A 45 -33.55 39.00 -8.19
C PRO A 45 -34.69 38.32 -7.39
N GLY A 46 -35.24 39.00 -6.38
CA GLY A 46 -36.64 38.80 -5.97
C GLY A 46 -36.99 38.80 -4.47
N GLY A 47 -36.01 38.94 -3.56
CA GLY A 47 -36.24 38.93 -2.10
C GLY A 47 -36.78 40.23 -1.53
N SER A 48 -36.86 40.32 -0.20
CA SER A 48 -37.13 41.59 0.49
C SER A 48 -35.84 42.42 0.60
N ASP A 49 -35.94 43.72 0.29
CA ASP A 49 -34.82 44.52 -0.23
C ASP A 49 -33.70 44.91 0.75
N LEU A 50 -33.78 44.50 2.02
CA LEU A 50 -33.01 45.09 3.12
C LEU A 50 -32.30 44.05 3.99
N THR A 51 -31.08 44.37 4.38
CA THR A 51 -30.29 43.58 5.33
C THR A 51 -30.81 43.67 6.77
N ARG A 52 -30.66 42.58 7.54
CA ARG A 52 -30.74 42.61 9.01
C ARG A 52 -29.38 42.91 9.64
N ALA A 53 -29.36 43.19 10.94
CA ALA A 53 -28.11 43.32 11.68
C ALA A 53 -27.42 41.96 11.85
N TRP A 54 -26.09 41.94 11.67
CA TRP A 54 -25.21 40.94 12.26
C TRP A 54 -25.14 41.16 13.78
N THR A 55 -25.31 40.11 14.58
CA THR A 55 -24.96 40.14 16.00
C THR A 55 -23.44 40.00 16.18
N GLU A 56 -22.87 40.53 17.27
CA GLU A 56 -21.41 40.43 17.47
C GLU A 56 -20.92 38.98 17.54
N ALA A 57 -21.71 38.05 18.08
CA ALA A 57 -21.36 36.62 18.09
C ALA A 57 -21.28 36.00 16.67
N GLU A 58 -22.12 36.46 15.73
CA GLU A 58 -22.03 36.06 14.32
C GLU A 58 -20.80 36.69 13.64
N LYS A 59 -20.46 37.94 13.99
CA LYS A 59 -19.24 38.59 13.49
C LYS A 59 -17.97 37.94 14.01
N ASP A 60 -17.92 37.60 15.29
CA ASP A 60 -16.79 36.92 15.92
C ASP A 60 -16.59 35.51 15.36
N SER A 61 -17.68 34.84 14.99
CA SER A 61 -17.61 33.55 14.29
C SER A 61 -17.16 33.68 12.83
N PHE A 62 -17.56 34.74 12.13
CA PHE A 62 -17.01 35.09 10.81
C PHE A 62 -15.51 35.44 10.89
N ARG A 63 -15.08 36.18 11.92
CA ARG A 63 -13.66 36.50 12.19
C ARG A 63 -12.84 35.24 12.47
N ALA A 64 -13.38 34.28 13.23
CA ALA A 64 -12.73 32.99 13.47
C ALA A 64 -12.64 32.16 12.17
N MET A 65 -13.72 32.10 11.38
CA MET A 65 -13.71 31.45 10.08
C MET A 65 -12.64 32.01 9.13
N THR A 66 -12.49 33.34 9.01
CA THR A 66 -11.47 33.93 8.13
C THR A 66 -10.03 33.64 8.60
N GLN A 67 -9.81 33.38 9.89
CA GLN A 67 -8.51 32.91 10.39
C GLN A 67 -8.16 31.52 9.86
N ASN A 68 -9.13 30.62 9.65
CA ASN A 68 -8.88 29.30 9.07
C ASN A 68 -8.39 29.38 7.61
N PHE A 69 -8.93 30.30 6.80
CA PHE A 69 -8.44 30.54 5.43
C PHE A 69 -7.01 31.12 5.43
N MET A 70 -6.67 32.00 6.38
CA MET A 70 -5.31 32.53 6.56
C MET A 70 -4.34 31.51 7.17
N ALA A 71 -4.82 30.52 7.92
CA ALA A 71 -3.99 29.46 8.47
C ALA A 71 -3.42 28.58 7.35
N VAL A 72 -4.26 28.17 6.38
CA VAL A 72 -3.87 27.22 5.34
C VAL A 72 -3.23 27.87 4.10
N SER A 73 -3.51 29.14 3.83
CA SER A 73 -3.08 29.82 2.59
C SER A 73 -2.48 31.21 2.83
N ASN A 74 -1.58 31.63 1.95
CA ASN A 74 -0.78 32.85 2.06
C ASN A 74 -1.57 34.11 1.65
N ILE A 75 -2.69 34.34 2.34
CA ILE A 75 -3.57 35.49 2.19
C ILE A 75 -3.58 36.34 3.48
N SER A 76 -4.10 37.56 3.39
CA SER A 76 -4.34 38.43 4.54
C SER A 76 -5.76 38.98 4.47
N ILE A 77 -6.67 38.43 5.28
CA ILE A 77 -8.08 38.84 5.32
C ILE A 77 -8.26 39.91 6.40
N VAL A 78 -8.74 41.10 6.01
CA VAL A 78 -8.82 42.29 6.88
C VAL A 78 -10.21 42.91 6.89
N GLU A 79 -10.77 43.11 8.08
CA GLU A 79 -12.05 43.82 8.28
C GLU A 79 -11.90 45.34 8.07
N GLN A 80 -12.88 45.96 7.42
CA GLN A 80 -13.01 47.42 7.31
C GLN A 80 -14.36 47.90 7.84
N GLU A 81 -14.36 49.09 8.45
CA GLU A 81 -15.55 49.83 8.90
C GLU A 81 -16.45 50.33 7.75
N SER A 82 -16.01 50.19 6.49
CA SER A 82 -16.68 50.72 5.29
C SER A 82 -16.97 49.61 4.29
N PRO A 83 -18.23 49.37 3.91
CA PRO A 83 -18.58 48.40 2.85
C PRO A 83 -18.32 48.92 1.42
N LEU A 84 -17.90 50.18 1.28
CA LEU A 84 -17.49 50.74 -0.01
C LEU A 84 -16.01 50.47 -0.26
N GLY A 85 -15.70 49.75 -1.33
CA GLY A 85 -14.33 49.47 -1.77
C GLY A 85 -13.67 48.24 -1.14
N VAL A 86 -14.41 47.43 -0.38
CA VAL A 86 -13.97 46.09 0.05
C VAL A 86 -14.24 45.02 -1.02
N ASP A 87 -13.47 43.95 -0.96
CA ASP A 87 -13.55 42.80 -1.88
C ASP A 87 -14.75 41.89 -1.55
N VAL A 88 -15.07 41.70 -0.26
CA VAL A 88 -16.18 40.85 0.21
C VAL A 88 -17.17 41.64 1.10
N ARG A 89 -18.48 41.51 0.85
CA ARG A 89 -19.54 42.15 1.66
C ARG A 89 -20.41 41.12 2.38
N ALA A 90 -20.19 40.97 3.69
CA ALA A 90 -20.93 40.05 4.53
C ALA A 90 -22.35 40.57 4.81
N GLN A 91 -23.35 39.90 4.23
CA GLN A 91 -24.76 40.30 4.24
C GLN A 91 -25.64 39.26 4.96
N MET A 92 -26.67 39.75 5.66
CA MET A 92 -27.69 38.94 6.31
C MET A 92 -29.06 39.48 5.89
N VAL A 93 -29.98 38.60 5.46
CA VAL A 93 -31.32 38.97 4.98
C VAL A 93 -32.38 38.08 5.63
N ASP A 94 -33.59 38.61 5.83
CA ASP A 94 -34.66 37.91 6.56
C ASP A 94 -35.56 37.01 5.67
N ASP A 95 -35.53 37.20 4.34
CA ASP A 95 -36.41 36.47 3.40
C ASP A 95 -35.74 36.32 2.01
N VAL A 96 -35.53 35.07 1.56
CA VAL A 96 -34.81 34.73 0.31
C VAL A 96 -35.68 33.84 -0.59
N PRO A 97 -35.96 34.22 -1.84
CA PRO A 97 -36.59 33.32 -2.81
C PRO A 97 -35.57 32.26 -3.25
N GLY A 98 -35.87 30.99 -3.01
CA GLY A 98 -34.92 29.91 -3.25
C GLY A 98 -34.47 29.79 -4.71
N GLY A 99 -33.16 29.71 -4.92
CA GLY A 99 -32.56 29.43 -6.24
C GLY A 99 -31.04 29.59 -6.32
N TRP A 100 -30.45 30.53 -5.57
CA TRP A 100 -29.03 30.89 -5.67
C TRP A 100 -28.46 31.29 -4.29
N ALA A 101 -27.30 30.73 -3.91
CA ALA A 101 -26.34 31.14 -2.85
C ALA A 101 -26.89 31.80 -1.55
N GLY A 102 -28.08 31.38 -1.09
CA GLY A 102 -28.73 32.00 0.05
C GLY A 102 -29.87 31.15 0.61
N TYR A 103 -29.67 30.56 1.78
CA TYR A 103 -30.68 29.74 2.46
C TYR A 103 -31.58 30.55 3.39
N ALA A 104 -32.87 30.65 3.06
CA ALA A 104 -33.87 31.23 3.96
C ALA A 104 -34.22 30.27 5.11
N GLY A 105 -33.94 30.67 6.35
CA GLY A 105 -34.37 29.95 7.55
C GLY A 105 -34.43 30.85 8.77
N THR A 106 -35.64 31.09 9.28
CA THR A 106 -35.89 32.07 10.34
C THR A 106 -35.38 31.63 11.72
N GLY A 107 -34.69 32.53 12.42
CA GLY A 107 -34.46 32.43 13.87
C GLY A 107 -33.21 31.69 14.36
N THR A 108 -32.17 31.52 13.54
CA THR A 108 -30.93 30.80 13.91
C THR A 108 -29.67 31.66 13.76
N THR A 109 -28.73 31.55 14.69
CA THR A 109 -27.43 32.24 14.69
C THR A 109 -26.33 31.41 14.03
N PHE A 110 -25.43 32.08 13.31
CA PHE A 110 -24.22 31.48 12.72
C PHE A 110 -23.06 31.60 13.72
N VAL A 111 -22.87 30.57 14.55
CA VAL A 111 -21.85 30.55 15.60
C VAL A 111 -20.99 29.29 15.57
N VAL A 112 -19.77 29.37 16.12
CA VAL A 112 -18.90 28.20 16.35
C VAL A 112 -19.65 27.12 17.15
N GLY A 113 -19.52 25.87 16.74
CA GLY A 113 -20.29 24.73 17.27
C GLY A 113 -21.67 24.56 16.63
N SER A 114 -22.04 25.37 15.62
CA SER A 114 -23.28 25.19 14.86
C SER A 114 -23.00 24.67 13.44
N ALA A 115 -23.78 23.69 13.00
CA ALA A 115 -23.74 23.17 11.62
C ALA A 115 -24.03 24.24 10.53
N ARG A 116 -24.45 25.46 10.92
CA ARG A 116 -24.60 26.61 10.00
C ARG A 116 -23.32 27.42 9.81
N LEU A 117 -22.30 27.26 10.68
CA LEU A 117 -20.98 27.86 10.42
C LEU A 117 -20.33 27.23 9.19
N GLY A 118 -20.53 25.93 8.95
CA GLY A 118 -20.09 25.27 7.71
C GLY A 118 -20.65 25.90 6.43
N LEU A 119 -21.94 26.27 6.44
CA LEU A 119 -22.54 27.00 5.31
C LEU A 119 -21.90 28.39 5.12
N LEU A 120 -21.51 29.07 6.19
CA LEU A 120 -20.81 30.36 6.10
C LEU A 120 -19.39 30.17 5.52
N THR A 121 -18.70 29.10 5.92
CA THR A 121 -17.40 28.69 5.37
C THR A 121 -17.50 28.33 3.87
N HIS A 122 -18.56 27.65 3.44
CA HIS A 122 -18.88 27.35 2.02
C HIS A 122 -19.06 28.63 1.18
N GLU A 123 -19.94 29.55 1.61
CA GLU A 123 -20.20 30.79 0.88
C GLU A 123 -18.98 31.74 0.88
N PHE A 124 -18.15 31.72 1.93
CA PHE A 124 -16.86 32.43 1.92
C PHE A 124 -15.83 31.72 1.01
N GLY A 125 -15.89 30.40 0.87
CA GLY A 125 -15.14 29.63 -0.12
C GLY A 125 -15.40 30.11 -1.56
N HIS A 126 -16.66 30.37 -1.91
CA HIS A 126 -17.02 30.99 -3.18
C HIS A 126 -16.44 32.40 -3.35
N ALA A 127 -16.51 33.25 -2.31
CA ALA A 127 -15.88 34.57 -2.33
C ALA A 127 -14.35 34.51 -2.51
N MET A 128 -13.72 33.39 -2.12
CA MET A 128 -12.31 33.06 -2.31
C MET A 128 -12.02 32.23 -3.58
N GLY A 129 -12.96 32.14 -4.53
CA GLY A 129 -12.76 31.52 -5.86
C GLY A 129 -12.97 30.00 -5.95
N LEU A 130 -13.41 29.35 -4.87
CA LEU A 130 -13.84 27.95 -4.92
C LEU A 130 -15.18 27.82 -5.68
N ALA A 131 -15.36 26.67 -6.31
CA ALA A 131 -16.57 26.29 -7.05
C ALA A 131 -17.05 24.95 -6.49
N HIS A 132 -18.28 24.53 -6.81
CA HIS A 132 -18.73 23.20 -6.44
C HIS A 132 -17.99 22.14 -7.26
N PRO A 133 -17.68 20.95 -6.72
CA PRO A 133 -17.03 19.86 -7.48
C PRO A 133 -17.81 19.33 -8.71
N PHE A 134 -19.05 19.77 -8.91
CA PHE A 134 -19.87 19.50 -10.11
C PHE A 134 -19.99 20.69 -11.08
N ASP A 135 -19.35 21.84 -10.79
CA ASP A 135 -19.47 23.04 -11.62
C ASP A 135 -18.69 22.95 -12.94
N THR A 136 -19.42 23.05 -14.04
CA THR A 136 -18.88 23.21 -15.41
C THR A 136 -19.03 24.64 -15.95
N GLY A 137 -19.39 25.58 -15.07
CA GLY A 137 -19.55 27.01 -15.40
C GLY A 137 -18.23 27.78 -15.41
N PHE A 138 -18.22 28.95 -16.07
CA PHE A 138 -17.10 29.91 -16.05
C PHE A 138 -15.70 29.37 -16.38
N GLY A 139 -15.59 28.18 -16.99
CA GLY A 139 -14.32 27.54 -17.34
C GLY A 139 -13.77 26.58 -16.28
N SER A 140 -14.51 26.26 -15.22
CA SER A 140 -14.20 25.09 -14.39
C SER A 140 -14.63 23.79 -15.09
N GLN A 141 -13.99 22.69 -14.69
CA GLN A 141 -14.42 21.33 -14.98
C GLN A 141 -14.90 20.70 -13.67
N ALA A 142 -15.90 19.82 -13.74
CA ALA A 142 -16.27 18.98 -12.62
C ALA A 142 -15.14 17.99 -12.30
N LEU A 143 -15.13 17.45 -11.07
CA LEU A 143 -14.24 16.33 -10.71
C LEU A 143 -14.58 15.07 -11.54
N PRO A 144 -13.60 14.15 -11.71
CA PRO A 144 -13.82 12.84 -12.32
C PRO A 144 -15.04 12.10 -11.72
N GLY A 145 -15.79 11.43 -12.59
CA GLY A 145 -17.03 10.71 -12.24
C GLY A 145 -18.23 11.57 -11.81
N VAL A 146 -18.09 12.89 -11.61
CA VAL A 146 -19.17 13.75 -11.10
C VAL A 146 -20.12 14.18 -12.23
N LEU A 147 -20.90 13.21 -12.73
CA LEU A 147 -21.83 13.38 -13.84
C LEU A 147 -23.11 14.18 -13.49
N ALA A 148 -23.33 14.47 -12.20
CA ALA A 148 -24.45 15.28 -11.70
C ALA A 148 -24.15 15.81 -10.29
N THR A 149 -24.89 16.83 -9.85
CA THR A 149 -24.78 17.49 -8.53
C THR A 149 -24.63 16.53 -7.34
N ASN A 150 -25.40 15.43 -7.33
CA ASN A 150 -25.41 14.44 -6.26
C ASN A 150 -24.75 13.11 -6.64
N ALA A 151 -24.08 13.03 -7.81
CA ALA A 151 -23.28 11.86 -8.17
C ALA A 151 -22.05 11.80 -7.23
N PRO A 152 -21.64 10.62 -6.74
CA PRO A 152 -20.55 10.50 -5.78
C PRO A 152 -19.19 10.93 -6.33
N GLY A 153 -19.00 10.91 -7.66
CA GLY A 153 -17.67 11.07 -8.26
C GLY A 153 -16.86 9.78 -8.19
N ASP A 154 -15.74 9.76 -8.89
CA ASP A 154 -14.76 8.68 -8.76
C ASP A 154 -14.22 8.69 -7.32
N PHE A 155 -14.05 7.50 -6.74
CA PHE A 155 -13.70 7.28 -5.32
C PHE A 155 -14.59 8.03 -4.30
N GLY A 156 -15.80 8.47 -4.68
CA GLY A 156 -16.75 9.11 -3.77
C GLY A 156 -16.41 10.56 -3.39
N PHE A 157 -15.47 11.20 -4.10
CA PHE A 157 -14.88 12.49 -3.74
C PHE A 157 -15.83 13.70 -3.74
N ASN A 158 -17.00 13.64 -4.40
CA ASN A 158 -18.07 14.63 -4.23
C ASN A 158 -18.85 14.32 -2.94
N ALA A 159 -18.21 14.45 -1.78
CA ALA A 159 -18.78 14.24 -0.45
C ALA A 159 -18.16 15.19 0.60
N LEU A 160 -18.95 15.53 1.63
CA LEU A 160 -18.56 16.47 2.69
C LEU A 160 -17.21 16.18 3.39
N PRO A 161 -16.74 14.93 3.55
CA PRO A 161 -15.44 14.69 4.18
C PRO A 161 -14.22 15.18 3.39
N TYR A 162 -14.36 15.40 2.08
CA TYR A 162 -13.25 15.79 1.20
C TYR A 162 -13.30 17.27 0.78
N SER A 163 -14.50 17.85 0.70
CA SER A 163 -14.72 19.25 0.35
C SER A 163 -16.00 19.78 1.00
N ILE A 164 -15.92 20.95 1.63
CA ILE A 164 -17.11 21.68 2.12
C ILE A 164 -17.94 22.27 0.97
N MET A 165 -17.39 22.33 -0.24
CA MET A 165 -18.04 22.88 -1.44
C MET A 165 -19.03 21.92 -2.12
N VAL A 166 -19.37 20.79 -1.51
CA VAL A 166 -20.34 19.82 -2.06
C VAL A 166 -21.76 20.05 -1.54
N TYR A 167 -22.74 19.44 -2.22
CA TYR A 167 -24.12 19.30 -1.72
C TYR A 167 -24.46 17.88 -1.24
N ARG A 168 -23.55 16.90 -1.36
CA ARG A 168 -23.79 15.50 -0.98
C ARG A 168 -23.32 15.22 0.46
N THR A 169 -24.30 15.00 1.35
CA THR A 169 -24.09 14.48 2.70
C THR A 169 -23.72 12.99 2.69
N GLY A 170 -22.83 12.58 3.59
CA GLY A 170 -22.44 11.19 3.83
C GLY A 170 -21.00 11.09 4.36
N GLY A 171 -20.60 9.90 4.80
CA GLY A 171 -19.22 9.60 5.22
C GLY A 171 -18.29 9.12 4.11
N PHE A 172 -17.12 8.64 4.54
CA PHE A 172 -16.09 8.01 3.70
C PHE A 172 -16.60 6.70 3.08
N PRO A 173 -16.33 6.39 1.79
CA PRO A 173 -16.69 5.11 1.17
C PRO A 173 -16.12 3.89 1.91
N GLU A 174 -14.95 4.02 2.52
CA GLU A 174 -14.27 3.00 3.31
C GLU A 174 -14.94 2.76 4.68
N LEU A 175 -15.73 3.72 5.19
CA LEU A 175 -16.45 3.67 6.46
C LEU A 175 -17.95 3.97 6.27
N PRO A 176 -18.69 3.15 5.48
CA PRO A 176 -20.03 3.47 5.00
C PRO A 176 -21.13 3.52 6.08
N ASN A 177 -20.80 3.11 7.31
CA ASN A 177 -21.69 3.16 8.48
C ASN A 177 -21.55 4.46 9.30
N VAL A 178 -20.53 5.29 9.02
CA VAL A 178 -20.28 6.58 9.71
C VAL A 178 -20.91 7.72 8.90
N ASP A 179 -21.73 8.56 9.53
CA ASP A 179 -22.36 9.71 8.88
C ASP A 179 -21.76 11.02 9.42
N VAL A 180 -20.92 11.66 8.60
CA VAL A 180 -20.12 12.83 8.98
C VAL A 180 -20.97 14.10 8.94
N ALA A 181 -20.98 14.84 10.05
CA ALA A 181 -21.65 16.13 10.17
C ALA A 181 -21.06 17.18 9.22
N ILE A 182 -21.83 18.23 8.89
CA ILE A 182 -21.35 19.34 8.04
C ILE A 182 -20.10 19.97 8.69
N PRO A 183 -18.91 19.90 8.06
CA PRO A 183 -17.70 20.49 8.62
C PRO A 183 -17.84 22.00 8.81
N GLN A 184 -17.14 22.55 9.80
CA GLN A 184 -17.10 24.00 10.05
C GLN A 184 -15.83 24.66 9.47
N THR A 185 -14.94 23.85 8.91
CA THR A 185 -13.59 24.16 8.44
C THR A 185 -13.43 23.81 6.96
N LEU A 186 -12.29 24.18 6.37
CA LEU A 186 -11.90 23.75 5.02
C LEU A 186 -11.42 22.29 5.07
N MET A 187 -11.80 21.51 4.07
CA MET A 187 -11.35 20.12 3.93
C MET A 187 -10.17 20.02 2.96
N ALA A 188 -9.54 18.85 2.86
CA ALA A 188 -8.28 18.65 2.13
C ALA A 188 -8.29 19.15 0.67
N LEU A 189 -9.38 18.94 -0.08
CA LEU A 189 -9.50 19.46 -1.45
C LEU A 189 -9.66 20.99 -1.49
N ASP A 190 -10.37 21.57 -0.52
CA ASP A 190 -10.56 23.02 -0.42
C ASP A 190 -9.24 23.72 -0.07
N ILE A 191 -8.47 23.11 0.84
CA ILE A 191 -7.12 23.54 1.21
C ILE A 191 -6.20 23.51 -0.02
N ALA A 192 -6.11 22.37 -0.71
CA ALA A 192 -5.29 22.24 -1.91
C ALA A 192 -5.69 23.26 -3.01
N ALA A 193 -6.99 23.45 -3.24
CA ALA A 193 -7.50 24.41 -4.21
C ALA A 193 -7.16 25.87 -3.84
N LEU A 194 -7.25 26.26 -2.56
CA LEU A 194 -6.83 27.58 -2.08
C LEU A 194 -5.30 27.77 -2.18
N GLN A 195 -4.52 26.74 -1.85
CA GLN A 195 -3.06 26.78 -1.92
C GLN A 195 -2.55 26.87 -3.38
N VAL A 196 -3.24 26.27 -4.34
CA VAL A 196 -2.97 26.47 -5.78
C VAL A 196 -3.24 27.92 -6.22
N MET A 197 -4.24 28.60 -5.64
CA MET A 197 -4.60 29.97 -6.02
C MET A 197 -3.79 31.06 -5.29
N TYR A 198 -3.35 30.80 -4.05
CA TYR A 198 -2.77 31.82 -3.16
C TYR A 198 -1.40 31.44 -2.56
N GLY A 199 -0.96 30.18 -2.72
CA GLY A 199 0.23 29.61 -2.07
C GLY A 199 -0.06 29.07 -0.67
N ALA A 200 0.67 28.04 -0.27
CA ALA A 200 0.63 27.48 1.09
C ALA A 200 1.19 28.45 2.14
N ASN A 201 0.62 28.46 3.35
CA ASN A 201 1.16 29.26 4.46
C ASN A 201 2.15 28.43 5.29
N THR A 202 3.41 28.43 4.87
CA THR A 202 4.52 27.71 5.54
C THR A 202 5.01 28.38 6.84
N ASN A 203 4.14 29.11 7.55
CA ASN A 203 4.44 29.80 8.81
C ASN A 203 3.31 29.61 9.85
N TYR A 204 2.30 28.80 9.53
CA TYR A 204 1.24 28.42 10.45
C TYR A 204 1.54 27.02 10.97
N ARG A 205 1.86 26.95 12.27
CA ARG A 205 2.41 25.77 12.98
C ARG A 205 3.72 25.30 12.35
N THR A 206 4.79 25.39 13.14
CA THR A 206 6.18 25.20 12.66
C THR A 206 7.06 24.71 13.82
N GLY A 207 6.54 23.75 14.58
CA GLY A 207 7.14 23.25 15.81
C GLY A 207 6.11 22.53 16.66
N ASP A 208 6.57 21.45 17.27
CA ASP A 208 5.86 20.36 17.96
C ASP A 208 4.44 20.70 18.45
N ASP A 209 3.43 20.40 17.62
CA ASP A 209 2.02 20.73 17.84
C ASP A 209 1.17 19.46 18.12
N THR A 210 0.06 19.60 18.85
CA THR A 210 -0.75 18.44 19.29
C THR A 210 -2.25 18.59 18.98
N TYR A 211 -2.81 17.54 18.42
CA TYR A 211 -4.14 17.46 17.80
C TYR A 211 -5.04 16.50 18.59
N GLY A 212 -5.71 17.06 19.61
CA GLY A 212 -6.56 16.32 20.53
C GLY A 212 -7.99 16.05 20.03
N THR A 213 -8.88 15.62 20.92
CA THR A 213 -10.30 15.34 20.60
C THR A 213 -11.09 16.59 20.19
N LEU A 214 -11.96 16.49 19.17
CA LEU A 214 -12.80 17.57 18.63
C LEU A 214 -14.25 17.11 18.34
N GLU A 215 -15.20 18.04 18.33
CA GLU A 215 -16.56 17.82 17.81
C GLU A 215 -16.58 18.02 16.27
N GLY A 216 -16.85 16.94 15.52
CA GLY A 216 -16.88 16.93 14.06
C GLY A 216 -15.52 16.77 13.36
N LEU A 217 -15.55 16.71 12.03
CA LEU A 217 -14.37 16.48 11.17
C LEU A 217 -13.69 17.81 10.79
N THR A 218 -12.35 17.81 10.69
CA THR A 218 -11.54 18.95 10.19
C THR A 218 -10.27 18.44 9.50
N THR A 219 -9.76 19.14 8.49
CA THR A 219 -8.44 18.79 7.91
C THR A 219 -7.30 19.54 8.63
N ILE A 220 -6.25 18.82 9.00
CA ILE A 220 -5.00 19.36 9.54
C ILE A 220 -4.19 20.02 8.42
N TRP A 221 -3.78 21.27 8.67
CA TRP A 221 -2.66 21.92 8.00
C TRP A 221 -1.61 22.27 9.05
N ASP A 222 -0.42 21.72 8.89
CA ASP A 222 0.78 22.07 9.64
C ASP A 222 1.91 22.37 8.64
N ALA A 223 2.84 23.26 9.01
CA ALA A 223 4.05 23.54 8.24
C ALA A 223 5.32 22.93 8.90
N GLY A 224 5.17 22.18 9.98
CA GLY A 224 6.04 21.09 10.41
C GLY A 224 6.71 21.29 11.78
N GLY A 225 6.59 20.28 12.64
CA GLY A 225 7.30 20.13 13.91
C GLY A 225 7.80 18.70 14.13
N GLN A 226 7.55 18.16 15.31
CA GLN A 226 7.27 16.73 15.52
C GLN A 226 5.86 16.67 16.09
N ASP A 227 4.90 16.32 15.25
CA ASP A 227 3.49 16.64 15.47
C ASP A 227 2.67 15.39 15.81
N HIS A 228 1.66 15.54 16.69
CA HIS A 228 1.01 14.41 17.38
C HIS A 228 -0.52 14.45 17.33
N ILE A 229 -1.17 13.35 16.93
CA ILE A 229 -2.63 13.15 17.13
C ILE A 229 -2.87 12.41 18.45
N ASP A 230 -3.60 13.03 19.38
CA ASP A 230 -3.84 12.52 20.74
C ASP A 230 -5.33 12.23 20.98
N PHE A 231 -5.70 10.96 20.78
CA PHE A 231 -6.99 10.40 21.16
C PHE A 231 -6.93 9.66 22.51
N GLY A 232 -5.89 9.87 23.34
CA GLY A 232 -5.66 9.25 24.67
C GLY A 232 -6.71 9.50 25.76
N SER A 233 -7.84 10.10 25.41
CA SER A 233 -9.01 10.30 26.28
C SER A 233 -10.34 9.77 25.67
N VAL A 234 -10.30 9.22 24.46
CA VAL A 234 -11.42 8.51 23.83
C VAL A 234 -11.58 7.14 24.51
N LEU A 235 -12.82 6.66 24.66
CA LEU A 235 -13.13 5.43 25.43
C LEU A 235 -13.72 4.30 24.57
N THR A 236 -13.61 4.43 23.24
CA THR A 236 -14.26 3.58 22.24
C THR A 236 -13.43 3.58 20.95
N ASP A 237 -13.46 2.45 20.24
CA ASP A 237 -12.63 2.13 19.08
C ASP A 237 -12.44 3.32 18.12
N ALA A 238 -11.20 3.78 18.02
CA ALA A 238 -10.77 4.88 17.15
C ALA A 238 -9.96 4.37 15.94
N VAL A 239 -9.92 5.17 14.89
CA VAL A 239 -9.01 4.99 13.74
C VAL A 239 -8.10 6.21 13.69
N ILE A 240 -6.81 6.02 13.48
CA ILE A 240 -5.84 7.09 13.23
C ILE A 240 -5.03 6.70 12.00
N ASP A 241 -4.91 7.61 11.05
CA ASP A 241 -4.17 7.42 9.81
C ASP A 241 -3.33 8.68 9.56
N LEU A 242 -2.01 8.56 9.72
CA LEU A 242 -1.05 9.67 9.62
C LEU A 242 -0.68 9.99 8.15
N ARG A 243 -1.34 9.38 7.16
CA ARG A 243 -1.07 9.63 5.74
C ARG A 243 -1.83 10.86 5.25
N ALA A 244 -1.06 11.85 4.83
CA ALA A 244 -1.54 13.00 4.08
C ALA A 244 -2.33 12.61 2.82
N ALA A 245 -3.26 13.46 2.41
CA ALA A 245 -3.87 13.40 1.08
C ALA A 245 -2.77 13.40 0.00
N THR A 246 -2.87 12.48 -0.97
CA THR A 246 -1.96 12.39 -2.13
C THR A 246 -2.40 13.28 -3.29
N LEU A 247 -3.66 13.74 -3.26
CA LEU A 247 -4.40 14.42 -4.33
C LEU A 247 -4.62 13.59 -5.60
N GLN A 248 -4.25 12.31 -5.57
CA GLN A 248 -4.52 11.35 -6.65
C GLN A 248 -5.98 10.89 -6.64
N VAL A 249 -6.44 10.37 -7.78
CA VAL A 249 -7.79 9.78 -7.92
C VAL A 249 -7.69 8.29 -7.61
N GLU A 250 -7.61 8.01 -6.31
CA GLU A 250 -7.42 6.68 -5.70
C GLU A 250 -8.15 6.58 -4.35
N ALA A 251 -8.28 5.38 -3.79
CA ALA A 251 -8.92 5.18 -2.48
C ALA A 251 -8.14 5.90 -1.36
N GLY A 252 -8.82 6.79 -0.62
CA GLY A 252 -8.20 7.69 0.36
C GLY A 252 -7.35 8.84 -0.20
N GLY A 253 -7.29 9.06 -1.52
CA GLY A 253 -6.38 10.05 -2.15
C GLY A 253 -6.62 11.51 -1.74
N LEU A 254 -7.85 11.88 -1.37
CA LEU A 254 -8.19 13.19 -0.78
C LEU A 254 -8.12 13.24 0.76
N GLY A 255 -7.31 12.37 1.36
CA GLY A 255 -7.00 12.36 2.79
C GLY A 255 -7.74 11.24 3.52
N ARG A 256 -6.98 10.50 4.33
CA ARG A 256 -7.50 9.34 5.08
C ARG A 256 -8.01 9.76 6.47
N PRO A 257 -9.01 9.06 7.03
CA PRO A 257 -9.75 9.53 8.19
C PRO A 257 -9.18 9.02 9.53
N SER A 258 -8.78 9.95 10.38
CA SER A 258 -8.51 9.69 11.80
C SER A 258 -9.76 10.02 12.62
N LEU A 259 -10.57 9.03 13.00
CA LEU A 259 -11.89 9.20 13.63
C LEU A 259 -11.95 8.62 15.05
N MET A 260 -12.76 9.24 15.90
CA MET A 260 -13.06 8.81 17.26
C MET A 260 -14.43 8.10 17.33
N ASP A 261 -14.63 7.18 18.28
CA ASP A 261 -15.94 6.56 18.58
C ASP A 261 -16.59 5.82 17.40
N THR A 262 -15.81 5.03 16.66
CA THR A 262 -16.28 4.28 15.47
C THR A 262 -17.14 3.05 15.80
N SER A 263 -17.11 2.58 17.06
CA SER A 263 -17.87 1.40 17.50
C SER A 263 -19.37 1.66 17.75
N THR A 264 -19.80 2.93 17.69
CA THR A 264 -21.23 3.28 17.73
C THR A 264 -21.71 3.79 16.37
N SER A 265 -22.98 3.52 16.01
CA SER A 265 -23.60 4.07 14.80
C SER A 265 -24.00 5.56 14.98
N ALA A 266 -23.11 6.35 15.55
CA ALA A 266 -23.32 7.75 15.87
C ALA A 266 -23.36 8.62 14.61
N ARG A 267 -24.18 9.66 14.69
CA ARG A 267 -23.99 10.89 13.92
C ARG A 267 -23.05 11.78 14.73
N ASP A 268 -22.29 12.62 14.05
CA ASP A 268 -21.38 13.60 14.66
C ASP A 268 -20.07 13.01 15.21
N VAL A 269 -19.59 11.89 14.63
CA VAL A 269 -18.23 11.37 14.82
C VAL A 269 -17.18 12.47 14.55
N GLY A 270 -16.32 12.71 15.54
CA GLY A 270 -15.24 13.70 15.48
C GLY A 270 -13.95 13.11 14.91
N GLY A 271 -13.10 13.95 14.30
CA GLY A 271 -11.84 13.48 13.76
C GLY A 271 -11.06 14.45 12.88
N TYR A 272 -10.02 13.91 12.26
CA TYR A 272 -9.11 14.59 11.36
C TYR A 272 -9.01 13.90 9.99
N THR A 273 -8.69 14.68 8.96
CA THR A 273 -7.90 14.22 7.80
C THR A 273 -6.64 15.09 7.70
N ILE A 274 -5.63 14.68 6.92
CA ILE A 274 -4.36 15.41 6.81
C ILE A 274 -4.21 15.98 5.39
N ALA A 275 -3.89 17.27 5.26
CA ALA A 275 -3.72 17.93 3.97
C ALA A 275 -2.45 17.49 3.22
N TYR A 276 -2.43 17.68 1.90
CA TYR A 276 -1.29 17.35 1.06
C TYR A 276 -0.02 18.09 1.49
N GLY A 277 1.09 17.37 1.59
CA GLY A 277 2.41 17.92 1.94
C GLY A 277 2.62 18.22 3.42
N VAL A 278 1.67 17.88 4.28
CA VAL A 278 1.83 17.85 5.74
C VAL A 278 2.42 16.50 6.14
N THR A 279 3.34 16.48 7.10
CA THR A 279 3.73 15.26 7.83
C THR A 279 3.15 15.36 9.24
N ILE A 280 2.75 14.23 9.81
CA ILE A 280 2.45 14.08 11.24
C ILE A 280 3.22 12.84 11.68
N GLU A 281 4.07 12.98 12.70
CA GLU A 281 5.01 11.94 13.11
C GLU A 281 4.37 10.93 14.07
N ASP A 282 3.57 11.40 15.03
CA ASP A 282 3.20 10.59 16.19
C ASP A 282 1.68 10.45 16.38
N ALA A 283 1.24 9.36 17.02
CA ALA A 283 -0.16 9.11 17.36
C ALA A 283 -0.33 8.47 18.75
N THR A 284 -1.43 8.77 19.44
CA THR A 284 -1.89 8.09 20.65
C THR A 284 -3.38 7.77 20.51
N GLY A 285 -3.76 6.49 20.59
CA GLY A 285 -5.15 6.05 20.75
C GLY A 285 -5.61 6.08 22.22
N GLY A 286 -6.89 5.78 22.45
CA GLY A 286 -7.61 5.97 23.70
C GLY A 286 -7.69 4.73 24.59
N SER A 287 -8.92 4.28 24.85
CA SER A 287 -9.21 3.02 25.55
C SER A 287 -10.20 2.11 24.79
N GLY A 288 -10.19 2.20 23.45
CA GLY A 288 -10.94 1.32 22.55
C GLY A 288 -10.06 0.19 22.02
N ASN A 289 -10.50 -0.47 20.94
CA ASN A 289 -9.64 -1.34 20.12
C ASN A 289 -9.22 -0.53 18.89
N ASP A 290 -8.15 0.24 19.02
CA ASP A 290 -7.87 1.35 18.10
C ASP A 290 -6.98 0.91 16.93
N THR A 291 -7.19 1.46 15.74
CA THR A 291 -6.39 1.16 14.53
C THR A 291 -5.52 2.36 14.16
N LEU A 292 -4.21 2.27 14.39
CA LEU A 292 -3.24 3.32 14.14
C LEU A 292 -2.36 2.95 12.94
N THR A 293 -2.38 3.77 11.88
CA THR A 293 -1.50 3.65 10.71
C THR A 293 -0.59 4.87 10.59
N GLY A 294 0.72 4.64 10.56
CA GLY A 294 1.73 5.67 10.30
C GLY A 294 1.92 5.96 8.80
N ASN A 295 3.07 6.48 8.42
CA ASN A 295 3.34 7.01 7.08
C ASN A 295 4.72 6.59 6.51
N ALA A 296 5.58 7.57 6.22
CA ALA A 296 6.89 7.39 5.57
C ALA A 296 8.02 8.13 6.32
N ALA A 297 7.75 8.55 7.56
CA ALA A 297 8.68 9.15 8.50
C ALA A 297 8.83 8.21 9.72
N ASP A 298 9.83 8.44 10.58
CA ASP A 298 10.03 7.66 11.80
C ASP A 298 8.88 7.95 12.81
N ASN A 299 7.85 7.09 12.88
CA ASN A 299 6.64 7.37 13.65
C ASN A 299 6.67 6.84 15.10
N VAL A 300 6.14 7.57 16.09
CA VAL A 300 5.79 7.02 17.42
C VAL A 300 4.29 6.80 17.54
N LEU A 301 3.84 5.55 17.34
CA LEU A 301 2.44 5.16 17.46
C LEU A 301 2.20 4.50 18.83
N THR A 302 1.29 5.04 19.64
CA THR A 302 0.90 4.50 20.95
C THR A 302 -0.55 4.03 20.88
N GLY A 303 -0.80 2.73 21.12
CA GLY A 303 -2.14 2.13 21.08
C GLY A 303 -3.07 2.78 22.10
N GLY A 304 -2.90 2.44 23.37
CA GLY A 304 -3.73 2.99 24.44
C GLY A 304 -4.04 1.93 25.48
N MET A 305 -5.32 1.75 25.80
CA MET A 305 -5.82 0.59 26.53
C MET A 305 -6.79 -0.20 25.67
N GLY A 306 -6.40 -1.38 25.21
CA GLY A 306 -7.30 -2.28 24.48
C GLY A 306 -6.54 -3.25 23.59
N ASN A 307 -7.16 -3.65 22.48
CA ASN A 307 -6.56 -4.54 21.50
C ASN A 307 -6.20 -3.74 20.23
N ASP A 308 -5.18 -2.92 20.33
CA ASP A 308 -4.86 -1.93 19.31
C ASP A 308 -4.06 -2.52 18.13
N THR A 309 -4.43 -2.15 16.91
CA THR A 309 -3.75 -2.52 15.67
C THR A 309 -2.83 -1.39 15.23
N LEU A 310 -1.52 -1.56 15.42
CA LEU A 310 -0.49 -0.56 15.07
C LEU A 310 0.28 -0.98 13.81
N VAL A 311 0.23 -0.16 12.77
CA VAL A 311 0.95 -0.34 11.51
C VAL A 311 1.89 0.86 11.32
N GLY A 312 3.19 0.67 11.47
CA GLY A 312 4.19 1.75 11.33
C GLY A 312 4.19 2.37 9.93
N GLY A 313 4.47 1.56 8.91
CA GLY A 313 4.59 2.02 7.53
C GLY A 313 6.03 1.87 7.05
N ALA A 314 6.66 2.96 6.64
CA ALA A 314 8.06 2.99 6.21
C ALA A 314 8.86 4.02 7.02
N GLY A 315 9.58 3.55 8.03
CA GLY A 315 10.39 4.39 8.91
C GLY A 315 11.16 3.56 9.93
N ASN A 316 11.78 4.22 10.90
CA ASN A 316 12.36 3.58 12.10
C ASN A 316 11.34 3.62 13.25
N ASP A 317 10.16 3.04 13.01
CA ASP A 317 8.97 3.27 13.82
C ASP A 317 9.06 2.70 15.23
N ARG A 318 8.43 3.41 16.17
CA ARG A 318 8.33 3.04 17.57
C ARG A 318 6.88 2.79 17.95
N LEU A 319 6.45 1.53 17.77
CA LEU A 319 5.12 1.06 18.12
C LEU A 319 5.02 0.74 19.61
N ILE A 320 3.97 1.23 20.28
CA ILE A 320 3.77 1.15 21.73
C ILE A 320 2.31 0.76 22.01
N GLY A 321 1.96 -0.52 21.87
CA GLY A 321 0.56 -1.01 22.00
C GLY A 321 -0.14 -0.75 23.35
N GLY A 322 0.56 -0.25 24.38
CA GLY A 322 -0.05 0.15 25.65
C GLY A 322 -0.55 -1.00 26.54
N PRO A 323 -1.15 -0.70 27.71
CA PRO A 323 -1.57 -1.72 28.68
C PRO A 323 -2.96 -2.31 28.42
N ALA A 324 -2.99 -3.51 27.81
CA ALA A 324 -4.09 -4.46 27.99
C ALA A 324 -4.06 -5.10 29.40
N THR A 325 -5.15 -5.77 29.81
CA THR A 325 -5.19 -6.59 31.05
C THR A 325 -5.59 -8.02 30.68
N PRO A 326 -4.76 -9.05 30.94
CA PRO A 326 -4.17 -9.35 32.26
C PRO A 326 -2.81 -8.70 32.60
N VAL A 327 -2.41 -8.77 33.87
CA VAL A 327 -1.14 -8.18 34.37
C VAL A 327 0.01 -9.19 34.38
N THR A 328 0.85 -9.12 33.35
CA THR A 328 2.13 -9.85 33.24
C THR A 328 3.21 -9.13 34.06
N ILE A 329 4.03 -9.86 34.84
CA ILE A 329 5.21 -9.33 35.55
C ILE A 329 6.48 -9.94 34.96
N PRO A 330 7.37 -9.16 34.31
CA PRO A 330 8.56 -9.72 33.67
C PRO A 330 9.55 -10.39 34.63
N LEU A 331 10.10 -11.54 34.25
CA LEU A 331 11.17 -12.28 34.94
C LEU A 331 12.45 -11.46 34.95
N ALA A 332 12.68 -10.64 33.91
CA ALA A 332 13.69 -9.58 33.90
C ALA A 332 13.62 -8.64 35.13
N GLU A 333 12.43 -8.37 35.71
CA GLU A 333 12.30 -7.59 36.95
C GLU A 333 12.68 -8.37 38.22
N LEU A 334 12.90 -9.69 38.13
CA LEU A 334 13.36 -10.56 39.22
C LEU A 334 14.80 -11.04 39.04
N ASN A 335 15.28 -11.16 37.80
CA ASN A 335 16.59 -11.71 37.44
C ASN A 335 17.69 -10.65 37.21
N ASP A 336 17.35 -9.36 37.09
CA ASP A 336 18.34 -8.30 36.90
C ASP A 336 19.24 -8.11 38.13
N ALA A 337 20.52 -8.45 37.96
CA ALA A 337 21.55 -8.29 38.99
C ALA A 337 22.00 -6.83 39.23
N THR A 338 21.43 -5.84 38.51
CA THR A 338 21.84 -4.43 38.55
C THR A 338 20.85 -3.48 39.25
N THR A 339 19.53 -3.71 39.19
CA THR A 339 18.54 -2.85 39.87
C THR A 339 18.40 -3.16 41.36
N SER A 340 18.75 -2.18 42.20
CA SER A 340 18.65 -2.29 43.66
C SER A 340 17.21 -2.12 44.16
N ASN A 341 16.75 -3.04 45.01
CA ASN A 341 15.46 -3.05 45.71
C ASN A 341 14.20 -3.33 44.85
N ARG A 342 14.19 -4.41 44.08
CA ARG A 342 12.93 -5.06 43.66
C ARG A 342 12.54 -6.16 44.65
N ALA A 343 11.24 -6.27 44.95
CA ALA A 343 10.69 -7.25 45.87
C ALA A 343 9.28 -7.64 45.43
N LEU A 344 8.98 -8.94 45.50
CA LEU A 344 7.71 -9.51 45.06
C LEU A 344 6.71 -9.47 46.22
N GLU A 345 5.61 -8.74 46.06
CA GLU A 345 4.71 -8.38 47.17
C GLU A 345 3.30 -8.98 47.00
N VAL A 346 2.92 -9.94 47.86
CA VAL A 346 1.57 -10.49 47.95
C VAL A 346 0.79 -9.76 49.05
N ASN A 347 -0.29 -9.07 48.66
CA ASN A 347 -1.09 -8.24 49.57
C ASN A 347 -2.42 -8.92 49.97
N ALA A 348 -2.86 -8.66 51.20
CA ALA A 348 -4.23 -8.87 51.70
C ALA A 348 -4.77 -10.32 51.81
N TYR A 349 -4.15 -11.17 52.63
CA TYR A 349 -4.82 -12.37 53.16
C TYR A 349 -5.63 -12.08 54.42
N SER A 350 -6.96 -12.10 54.33
CA SER A 350 -7.86 -12.03 55.51
C SER A 350 -7.91 -13.33 56.32
N GLU A 351 -7.59 -14.48 55.71
CA GLU A 351 -7.91 -15.83 56.26
C GLU A 351 -6.74 -16.82 56.29
N ILE A 352 -5.49 -16.34 56.33
CA ILE A 352 -4.37 -17.20 56.79
C ILE A 352 -4.65 -17.59 58.24
N THR A 353 -4.90 -18.89 58.48
CA THR A 353 -5.06 -19.40 59.85
C THR A 353 -3.71 -19.39 60.57
N PRO A 354 -3.66 -19.52 61.90
CA PRO A 354 -2.40 -19.40 62.65
C PRO A 354 -1.30 -20.40 62.22
N SER A 355 -1.67 -21.54 61.64
CA SER A 355 -0.77 -22.57 61.10
C SER A 355 -0.71 -22.50 59.57
N ILE A 356 0.47 -22.68 58.98
CA ILE A 356 0.73 -22.43 57.55
C ILE A 356 1.84 -23.34 57.03
N THR A 357 1.78 -23.72 55.75
CA THR A 357 2.90 -24.32 55.01
C THR A 357 3.16 -23.50 53.75
N LEU A 358 4.43 -23.25 53.45
CA LEU A 358 4.90 -22.51 52.29
C LEU A 358 6.00 -23.32 51.63
N ASP A 359 5.81 -23.60 50.35
CA ASP A 359 6.63 -24.51 49.55
C ASP A 359 7.07 -23.79 48.27
N MET A 360 8.35 -23.89 47.92
CA MET A 360 8.93 -23.09 46.82
C MET A 360 10.12 -23.77 46.16
N VAL A 361 10.21 -23.64 44.84
CA VAL A 361 11.40 -23.97 44.06
C VAL A 361 12.30 -22.75 43.96
N LEU A 362 13.61 -22.92 44.19
CA LEU A 362 14.61 -21.85 44.08
C LEU A 362 15.95 -22.40 43.59
N ARG A 363 16.62 -21.63 42.74
CA ARG A 363 17.99 -21.86 42.28
C ARG A 363 18.85 -20.69 42.74
N LEU A 364 19.95 -20.97 43.44
CA LEU A 364 20.90 -19.95 43.85
C LEU A 364 22.24 -20.17 43.15
N ASP A 365 22.74 -19.12 42.49
CA ASP A 365 24.06 -19.08 41.90
C ASP A 365 25.01 -18.24 42.78
N ASN A 366 26.30 -18.21 42.45
CA ASN A 366 27.33 -17.86 43.42
C ASN A 366 27.52 -16.34 43.65
N GLY A 367 26.91 -15.80 44.70
CA GLY A 367 26.96 -14.36 45.06
C GLY A 367 28.06 -13.93 46.05
N PRO A 368 28.10 -12.64 46.45
CA PRO A 368 29.02 -12.05 47.44
C PRO A 368 28.97 -12.63 48.88
N ALA A 369 29.67 -11.98 49.82
CA ALA A 369 30.26 -12.65 50.99
C ALA A 369 29.44 -12.72 52.29
N ASP A 370 28.55 -11.77 52.60
CA ASP A 370 28.19 -11.49 54.00
C ASP A 370 26.90 -12.18 54.52
N PHE A 371 25.70 -11.77 54.07
CA PHE A 371 24.42 -12.37 54.45
C PHE A 371 23.28 -11.99 53.49
N TYR A 372 22.23 -12.81 53.42
CA TYR A 372 21.08 -12.59 52.53
C TYR A 372 19.74 -12.87 53.23
N ARG A 373 18.66 -12.33 52.67
CA ARG A 373 17.27 -12.58 53.08
C ARG A 373 16.45 -13.02 51.87
N ILE A 374 15.73 -14.13 52.00
CA ILE A 374 14.98 -14.75 50.90
C ILE A 374 13.48 -14.36 50.96
N MET A 375 12.93 -14.27 52.16
CA MET A 375 11.51 -14.08 52.43
C MET A 375 11.30 -13.22 53.69
N SER A 376 10.21 -12.48 53.74
CA SER A 376 9.76 -11.71 54.90
C SER A 376 8.23 -11.59 54.95
N TYR A 377 7.59 -12.10 56.00
CA TYR A 377 6.17 -11.81 56.28
C TYR A 377 6.04 -10.57 57.16
N MET A 378 5.25 -9.59 56.73
CA MET A 378 5.03 -8.30 57.41
C MET A 378 3.53 -8.12 57.73
N PRO A 379 3.09 -8.28 59.00
CA PRO A 379 1.70 -8.05 59.38
C PRO A 379 1.31 -6.56 59.26
N THR A 380 0.03 -6.27 59.03
CA THR A 380 -0.49 -4.90 58.91
C THR A 380 -0.89 -4.24 60.24
N GLN A 381 -0.67 -4.93 61.37
CA GLN A 381 -0.91 -4.40 62.72
C GLN A 381 0.33 -4.60 63.60
N SER A 382 0.64 -3.59 64.43
CA SER A 382 1.88 -3.43 65.20
C SER A 382 2.10 -4.40 66.38
N ASP A 383 1.20 -5.36 66.59
CA ASP A 383 1.31 -6.39 67.62
C ASP A 383 1.76 -7.75 67.03
N GLY A 384 2.18 -7.77 65.76
CA GLY A 384 2.46 -8.98 65.01
C GLY A 384 3.87 -9.57 65.15
N PHE A 385 4.07 -10.69 64.44
CA PHE A 385 5.35 -11.38 64.31
C PHE A 385 5.83 -11.39 62.87
N ARG A 386 7.10 -11.06 62.68
CA ARG A 386 7.83 -11.12 61.43
C ARG A 386 8.56 -12.45 61.31
N PHE A 387 8.35 -13.14 60.20
CA PHE A 387 9.12 -14.34 59.84
C PHE A 387 10.08 -13.95 58.73
N ASP A 388 11.38 -14.13 58.97
CA ASP A 388 12.44 -13.86 58.00
C ASP A 388 13.26 -15.14 57.75
N ILE A 389 13.45 -15.53 56.49
CA ILE A 389 14.47 -16.52 56.11
C ILE A 389 15.76 -15.77 55.79
N GLN A 390 16.85 -16.11 56.45
CA GLN A 390 18.16 -15.48 56.29
C GLN A 390 19.25 -16.54 56.09
N TYR A 391 20.24 -16.24 55.26
CA TYR A 391 21.33 -17.17 54.91
C TYR A 391 22.68 -16.54 55.27
N PHE A 392 23.54 -17.34 55.92
CA PHE A 392 24.83 -16.90 56.45
C PHE A 392 25.99 -17.73 55.86
N LYS A 393 27.03 -17.04 55.40
CA LYS A 393 28.20 -17.59 54.69
C LYS A 393 29.37 -17.93 55.65
N PRO A 394 30.58 -18.30 55.17
CA PRO A 394 31.63 -18.79 56.07
C PRO A 394 32.06 -17.73 57.09
N PRO A 395 32.33 -18.11 58.35
CA PRO A 395 32.52 -19.48 58.85
C PRO A 395 31.27 -20.07 59.54
N GLN A 396 30.06 -19.60 59.21
CA GLN A 396 28.83 -20.11 59.85
C GLN A 396 28.03 -21.07 58.96
N ASP A 397 27.93 -20.78 57.65
CA ASP A 397 27.47 -21.73 56.62
C ASP A 397 26.17 -22.46 56.96
N TYR A 398 25.13 -21.71 57.36
CA TYR A 398 23.81 -22.27 57.68
C TYR A 398 22.63 -21.38 57.23
N LEU A 399 21.49 -22.02 57.00
CA LEU A 399 20.20 -21.37 56.76
C LEU A 399 19.51 -21.06 58.09
N ALA A 400 18.92 -19.88 58.24
CA ALA A 400 18.31 -19.43 59.48
C ALA A 400 16.85 -19.00 59.27
N VAL A 401 15.93 -19.60 60.03
CA VAL A 401 14.55 -19.13 60.14
C VAL A 401 14.42 -18.30 61.41
N LEU A 402 14.25 -16.99 61.25
CA LEU A 402 14.13 -16.05 62.37
C LEU A 402 12.67 -15.66 62.56
N VAL A 403 12.17 -15.85 63.77
CA VAL A 403 10.87 -15.32 64.21
C VAL A 403 11.14 -14.14 65.14
N ARG A 404 10.70 -12.95 64.71
CA ARG A 404 10.90 -11.70 65.44
C ARG A 404 9.56 -11.11 65.82
N LYS A 405 9.41 -10.72 67.08
CA LYS A 405 8.32 -9.88 67.55
C LYS A 405 8.68 -8.41 67.30
N GLU A 406 7.71 -7.57 66.95
CA GLU A 406 7.99 -6.16 66.63
C GLU A 406 8.47 -5.32 67.84
N ASP A 407 8.29 -5.81 69.07
CA ASP A 407 8.91 -5.24 70.29
C ASP A 407 10.43 -5.50 70.43
N GLY A 408 11.04 -6.19 69.45
CA GLY A 408 12.48 -6.46 69.37
C GLY A 408 12.88 -7.87 69.82
N GLY A 409 11.98 -8.64 70.44
CA GLY A 409 12.25 -10.02 70.83
C GLY A 409 12.47 -10.94 69.60
N SER A 410 13.70 -11.41 69.38
CA SER A 410 14.05 -12.29 68.25
C SER A 410 14.46 -13.69 68.72
N GLN A 411 13.81 -14.72 68.18
CA GLN A 411 14.24 -16.12 68.32
C GLN A 411 14.61 -16.69 66.96
N ALA A 412 15.75 -17.38 66.88
CA ALA A 412 16.25 -17.98 65.64
C ALA A 412 16.29 -19.51 65.74
N LEU A 413 15.75 -20.17 64.72
CA LEU A 413 16.00 -21.56 64.38
C LEU A 413 17.09 -21.59 63.31
N SER A 414 18.33 -21.86 63.72
CA SER A 414 19.41 -22.21 62.79
C SER A 414 19.19 -23.64 62.28
N VAL A 415 19.22 -23.79 60.96
CA VAL A 415 19.03 -25.04 60.22
C VAL A 415 20.38 -25.40 59.60
N GLY A 416 20.99 -26.50 60.06
CA GLY A 416 22.38 -26.87 59.72
C GLY A 416 22.58 -27.47 58.34
N VAL A 417 21.91 -26.95 57.31
CA VAL A 417 22.19 -27.26 55.89
C VAL A 417 23.48 -26.56 55.49
N GLU A 418 24.42 -27.27 54.87
CA GLU A 418 25.70 -26.65 54.50
C GLU A 418 25.52 -25.65 53.33
N ALA A 419 26.26 -24.55 53.39
CA ALA A 419 26.26 -23.49 52.38
C ALA A 419 26.46 -23.98 50.92
N ALA A 420 27.17 -25.09 50.74
CA ALA A 420 27.44 -25.66 49.43
C ALA A 420 26.28 -26.50 48.85
N GLU A 421 25.34 -26.95 49.68
CA GLU A 421 24.19 -27.78 49.25
C GLU A 421 23.04 -26.96 48.68
N LEU A 422 23.07 -25.62 48.83
CA LEU A 422 22.04 -24.69 48.34
C LEU A 422 22.53 -23.75 47.23
N ILE A 423 23.84 -23.65 47.00
CA ILE A 423 24.46 -22.75 46.00
C ILE A 423 25.33 -23.57 45.04
N ASP A 424 24.72 -24.57 44.39
CA ASP A 424 25.37 -25.42 43.39
C ASP A 424 24.90 -25.13 41.94
N GLY A 425 24.00 -24.16 41.77
CA GLY A 425 23.40 -23.80 40.48
C GLY A 425 22.23 -24.68 40.02
N LYS A 426 21.69 -25.56 40.88
CA LYS A 426 20.46 -26.33 40.60
C LYS A 426 19.24 -25.71 41.28
N ALA A 427 18.06 -26.18 40.86
CA ALA A 427 16.80 -25.88 41.51
C ALA A 427 16.58 -26.85 42.69
N HIS A 428 16.35 -26.28 43.88
CA HIS A 428 16.02 -26.98 45.11
C HIS A 428 14.62 -26.58 45.58
N ARG A 429 13.95 -27.45 46.33
CA ARG A 429 12.63 -27.20 46.92
C ARG A 429 12.74 -26.96 48.43
N LEU A 430 12.50 -25.72 48.84
CA LEU A 430 12.49 -25.32 50.25
C LEU A 430 11.05 -25.28 50.77
N THR A 431 10.74 -26.13 51.75
CA THR A 431 9.42 -26.14 52.40
C THR A 431 9.54 -25.68 53.85
N LEU A 432 8.75 -24.69 54.24
CA LEU A 432 8.56 -24.28 55.63
C LEU A 432 7.17 -24.66 56.11
N SER A 433 7.07 -25.20 57.32
CA SER A 433 5.79 -25.46 57.96
C SER A 433 5.77 -25.01 59.41
N ARG A 434 4.71 -24.33 59.82
CA ARG A 434 4.49 -23.88 61.21
C ARG A 434 3.13 -24.37 61.71
N ASP A 435 3.14 -25.03 62.86
CA ASP A 435 1.95 -25.17 63.69
C ASP A 435 1.93 -24.12 64.80
N ALA A 436 0.91 -23.28 64.84
CA ALA A 436 0.66 -22.34 65.94
C ALA A 436 0.14 -23.01 67.21
N THR A 437 -0.45 -24.22 67.12
CA THR A 437 -1.01 -24.92 68.28
C THR A 437 0.09 -25.40 69.23
N THR A 438 1.19 -25.91 68.67
CA THR A 438 2.38 -26.37 69.39
C THR A 438 3.54 -25.37 69.37
N GLY A 439 3.49 -24.35 68.50
CA GLY A 439 4.61 -23.41 68.29
C GLY A 439 5.79 -24.01 67.53
N VAL A 440 5.63 -25.20 66.94
CA VAL A 440 6.67 -25.89 66.18
C VAL A 440 6.84 -25.25 64.80
N VAL A 441 8.08 -24.97 64.43
CA VAL A 441 8.51 -24.73 63.05
C VAL A 441 9.35 -25.91 62.58
N LYS A 442 9.00 -26.48 61.42
CA LYS A 442 9.78 -27.47 60.68
C LYS A 442 10.29 -26.87 59.37
N VAL A 443 11.48 -27.28 58.96
CA VAL A 443 12.15 -26.87 57.71
C VAL A 443 12.53 -28.12 56.93
N TYR A 444 12.17 -28.17 55.65
CA TYR A 444 12.51 -29.25 54.74
C TYR A 444 13.26 -28.70 53.52
N LEU A 445 14.20 -29.49 53.01
CA LEU A 445 14.90 -29.24 51.75
C LEU A 445 14.79 -30.50 50.90
N ASP A 446 14.33 -30.35 49.66
CA ASP A 446 14.07 -31.42 48.70
C ASP A 446 13.19 -32.55 49.28
N GLY A 447 12.20 -32.16 50.08
CA GLY A 447 11.28 -33.05 50.81
C GLY A 447 11.84 -33.65 52.11
N VAL A 448 13.14 -33.51 52.39
CA VAL A 448 13.81 -34.08 53.57
C VAL A 448 13.81 -33.08 54.72
N SER A 449 13.39 -33.50 55.92
CA SER A 449 13.35 -32.66 57.12
C SER A 449 14.77 -32.34 57.64
N GLN A 450 15.08 -31.05 57.74
CA GLN A 450 16.41 -30.52 58.07
C GLN A 450 16.50 -30.01 59.52
N ALA A 451 15.44 -29.37 60.03
CA ALA A 451 15.36 -28.96 61.43
C ALA A 451 13.92 -28.81 61.93
N GLU A 452 13.73 -29.04 63.22
CA GLU A 452 12.48 -28.82 63.94
C GLU A 452 12.76 -28.12 65.27
N ARG A 453 11.95 -27.11 65.63
CA ARG A 453 12.03 -26.47 66.93
C ARG A 453 10.71 -25.81 67.35
N ILE A 454 10.36 -25.96 68.63
CA ILE A 454 9.36 -25.13 69.29
C ILE A 454 9.94 -23.72 69.48
N ILE A 455 9.31 -22.72 68.88
CA ILE A 455 9.66 -21.30 69.02
C ILE A 455 8.54 -20.62 69.80
N ASP A 456 8.75 -20.42 71.10
CA ASP A 456 7.72 -19.92 72.01
C ASP A 456 7.50 -18.42 71.81
N VAL A 457 6.44 -18.07 71.06
CA VAL A 457 6.07 -16.70 70.69
C VAL A 457 4.70 -16.26 71.19
N GLY A 458 3.90 -17.16 71.79
CA GLY A 458 2.69 -16.80 72.53
C GLY A 458 1.57 -16.05 71.77
N GLY A 459 1.55 -16.06 70.43
CA GLY A 459 0.58 -15.32 69.64
C GLY A 459 0.31 -15.88 68.23
N ALA A 460 -0.86 -15.52 67.70
CA ALA A 460 -1.27 -15.78 66.31
C ALA A 460 -0.71 -14.72 65.35
N PHE A 461 -0.77 -14.99 64.05
CA PHE A 461 -0.58 -13.96 63.03
C PHE A 461 -1.77 -12.97 63.05
N ALA A 462 -1.50 -11.68 62.83
CA ALA A 462 -2.55 -10.70 62.61
C ALA A 462 -3.12 -10.84 61.19
N PRO A 463 -4.46 -10.89 60.99
CA PRO A 463 -5.07 -10.93 59.67
C PRO A 463 -4.70 -9.72 58.80
N GLY A 464 -4.70 -9.91 57.48
CA GLY A 464 -4.42 -8.84 56.51
C GLY A 464 -2.94 -8.53 56.33
N GLY A 465 -2.02 -9.36 56.84
CA GLY A 465 -0.59 -9.22 56.62
C GLY A 465 -0.14 -9.51 55.18
N LYS A 466 1.11 -9.18 54.91
CA LYS A 466 1.73 -9.15 53.58
C LYS A 466 2.91 -10.11 53.51
N LEU A 467 2.97 -10.94 52.47
CA LEU A 467 4.11 -11.83 52.23
C LEU A 467 5.01 -11.21 51.16
N VAL A 468 6.31 -11.10 51.45
CA VAL A 468 7.28 -10.47 50.55
C VAL A 468 8.46 -11.40 50.30
N PHE A 469 8.81 -11.59 49.03
CA PHE A 469 9.96 -12.36 48.57
C PHE A 469 11.00 -11.44 47.90
N GLY A 470 12.27 -11.83 47.91
CA GLY A 470 13.33 -11.12 47.18
C GLY A 470 14.34 -10.33 48.05
N GLN A 471 15.31 -9.70 47.38
CA GLN A 471 16.56 -9.23 47.98
C GLN A 471 16.37 -7.91 48.76
N SER A 472 16.21 -8.01 50.09
CA SER A 472 16.02 -6.86 50.98
C SER A 472 17.16 -6.70 52.01
N GLN A 473 18.06 -5.74 51.78
CA GLN A 473 18.94 -5.21 52.84
C GLN A 473 18.15 -4.26 53.75
N GLY A 474 17.57 -4.81 54.80
CA GLY A 474 16.74 -4.06 55.76
C GLY A 474 17.52 -3.04 56.60
N ALA A 475 17.63 -1.79 56.10
CA ALA A 475 17.77 -0.51 56.82
C ALA A 475 18.91 -0.30 57.86
N TRP A 476 19.72 -1.31 58.20
CA TRP A 476 20.67 -1.27 59.33
C TRP A 476 22.16 -1.49 58.93
N ALA A 477 22.47 -1.52 57.64
CA ALA A 477 23.86 -1.54 57.15
C ALA A 477 24.38 -0.10 56.92
N PRO A 478 25.66 0.21 57.23
CA PRO A 478 26.28 1.49 56.88
C PRO A 478 26.21 1.78 55.37
N ALA A 479 26.27 3.06 55.00
CA ALA A 479 26.05 3.50 53.61
C ALA A 479 27.07 2.93 52.61
N ASP A 480 28.31 2.71 53.04
CA ASP A 480 29.48 2.58 52.16
C ASP A 480 29.97 1.13 51.95
N SER A 481 29.19 0.11 52.34
CA SER A 481 29.47 -1.30 51.99
C SER A 481 29.00 -1.60 50.56
N PRO A 482 29.83 -2.24 49.69
CA PRO A 482 29.45 -2.53 48.31
C PRO A 482 28.28 -3.53 48.25
N ARG A 483 27.11 -3.03 47.86
CA ARG A 483 25.88 -3.82 47.71
C ARG A 483 25.94 -4.52 46.36
N ALA A 484 25.96 -5.84 46.36
CA ALA A 484 25.99 -6.64 45.15
C ALA A 484 25.00 -7.80 45.27
N ALA A 485 24.25 -8.04 44.18
CA ALA A 485 23.16 -8.99 44.13
C ALA A 485 23.64 -10.45 44.27
N MET A 486 22.73 -11.33 44.69
CA MET A 486 22.84 -12.75 44.36
C MET A 486 22.30 -12.98 42.94
N PRO A 487 23.06 -13.63 42.03
CA PRO A 487 22.48 -14.26 40.86
C PRO A 487 21.75 -15.55 41.29
N GLY A 488 20.68 -15.90 40.57
CA GLY A 488 19.82 -17.04 40.86
C GLY A 488 18.43 -16.81 40.26
N ALA A 489 17.58 -17.84 40.30
CA ALA A 489 16.22 -17.79 39.80
C ALA A 489 15.24 -18.34 40.85
N ILE A 490 14.10 -17.67 41.00
CA ILE A 490 12.96 -18.19 41.78
C ILE A 490 12.10 -19.01 40.82
N GLY A 491 11.67 -20.18 41.26
CA GLY A 491 10.73 -21.04 40.53
C GLY A 491 9.32 -20.97 41.11
N GLU A 492 8.59 -22.05 40.94
CA GLU A 492 7.21 -22.24 41.39
C GLU A 492 7.01 -22.07 42.92
N ILE A 493 5.89 -21.48 43.34
CA ILE A 493 5.59 -21.15 44.75
C ILE A 493 4.15 -21.56 45.10
N ALA A 494 3.96 -22.25 46.24
CA ALA A 494 2.65 -22.61 46.80
C ALA A 494 2.49 -22.23 48.29
N VAL A 495 1.30 -21.75 48.66
CA VAL A 495 0.91 -21.41 50.04
C VAL A 495 -0.29 -22.25 50.48
N TYR A 496 -0.18 -22.96 51.60
CA TYR A 496 -1.22 -23.82 52.16
C TYR A 496 -1.68 -23.36 53.55
N ASN A 497 -2.99 -23.38 53.77
CA ASN A 497 -3.63 -23.13 55.07
C ASN A 497 -3.47 -24.37 55.97
N GLY A 498 -2.73 -24.25 57.06
CA GLY A 498 -2.38 -25.38 57.94
C GLY A 498 -1.07 -26.09 57.58
N VAL A 499 -0.85 -27.23 58.25
CA VAL A 499 0.39 -28.02 58.15
C VAL A 499 0.20 -29.17 57.17
N LEU A 500 1.05 -29.24 56.13
CA LEU A 500 1.24 -30.46 55.35
C LEU A 500 2.07 -31.47 56.15
N SER A 501 1.71 -32.74 56.05
CA SER A 501 2.46 -33.84 56.68
C SER A 501 3.76 -34.13 55.95
N GLU A 502 4.68 -34.80 56.64
CA GLU A 502 5.99 -35.20 56.10
C GLU A 502 5.85 -36.08 54.83
N ALA A 503 4.76 -36.85 54.72
CA ALA A 503 4.45 -37.64 53.53
C ALA A 503 3.95 -36.80 52.35
N GLU A 504 3.11 -35.79 52.59
CA GLU A 504 2.63 -34.87 51.54
C GLU A 504 3.78 -33.98 51.03
N ILE A 505 4.66 -33.53 51.92
CA ILE A 505 5.85 -32.76 51.57
C ILE A 505 6.83 -33.64 50.76
N ALA A 506 7.10 -34.88 51.18
CA ALA A 506 8.00 -35.79 50.48
C ALA A 506 7.44 -36.37 49.16
N ALA A 507 6.12 -36.36 48.94
CA ALA A 507 5.50 -36.86 47.71
C ALA A 507 5.79 -36.01 46.47
N GLY A 508 6.04 -34.71 46.65
CA GLY A 508 6.88 -33.88 45.78
C GLY A 508 6.53 -33.76 44.29
N SER A 509 5.53 -32.94 43.97
CA SER A 509 5.50 -32.16 42.72
C SER A 509 4.62 -30.92 42.91
N LEU A 510 5.21 -29.73 42.80
CA LEU A 510 4.47 -28.48 42.64
C LEU A 510 3.97 -28.37 41.18
N THR A 511 4.81 -28.79 40.23
CA THR A 511 4.60 -28.73 38.77
C THR A 511 3.32 -29.39 38.27
N ASN A 512 2.74 -30.31 39.06
CA ASN A 512 1.53 -31.06 38.71
C ASN A 512 0.36 -30.79 39.68
N LEU A 513 0.39 -29.67 40.43
CA LEU A 513 -0.76 -29.22 41.22
C LEU A 513 -1.95 -28.89 40.30
N VAL A 514 -3.02 -29.67 40.44
CA VAL A 514 -4.30 -29.53 39.72
C VAL A 514 -5.23 -28.56 40.48
N PRO A 515 -5.96 -27.65 39.80
CA PRO A 515 -6.90 -26.73 40.45
C PRO A 515 -7.88 -27.42 41.41
N GLY A 516 -7.97 -26.91 42.63
CA GLY A 516 -8.87 -27.43 43.67
C GLY A 516 -8.50 -28.78 44.30
N ALA A 517 -7.40 -29.44 43.88
CA ALA A 517 -7.05 -30.79 44.35
C ALA A 517 -6.67 -30.87 45.84
N ASP A 518 -6.18 -29.78 46.44
CA ASP A 518 -6.03 -29.65 47.90
C ASP A 518 -6.81 -28.42 48.40
N PRO A 519 -7.87 -28.58 49.22
CA PRO A 519 -8.64 -27.46 49.76
C PRO A 519 -7.87 -26.62 50.78
N ARG A 520 -6.63 -26.98 51.12
CA ARG A 520 -5.69 -26.14 51.90
C ARG A 520 -4.90 -25.18 51.00
N LEU A 521 -4.70 -25.48 49.71
CA LEU A 521 -3.91 -24.63 48.81
C LEU A 521 -4.64 -23.29 48.59
N ILE A 522 -4.08 -22.21 49.15
CA ILE A 522 -4.66 -20.86 49.08
C ILE A 522 -4.17 -20.13 47.83
N SER A 523 -2.90 -20.32 47.45
CA SER A 523 -2.29 -19.58 46.35
C SER A 523 -1.18 -20.39 45.68
N HIS A 524 -1.13 -20.34 44.36
CA HIS A 524 -0.15 -21.05 43.54
C HIS A 524 0.30 -20.22 42.33
N TRP A 525 1.62 -20.19 42.09
CA TRP A 525 2.26 -19.41 41.03
C TRP A 525 3.35 -20.21 40.29
N ARG A 526 3.34 -20.21 38.95
CA ARG A 526 4.36 -20.86 38.09
C ARG A 526 5.14 -19.82 37.27
N PRO A 527 6.45 -20.01 37.00
CA PRO A 527 7.17 -19.22 36.01
C PRO A 527 6.68 -19.55 34.59
N ASN A 528 6.48 -18.54 33.77
CA ASN A 528 6.14 -18.67 32.36
C ASN A 528 7.37 -18.35 31.49
N PRO A 529 7.92 -19.32 30.72
CA PRO A 529 9.12 -19.11 29.92
C PRO A 529 8.86 -18.47 28.56
N GLN A 530 7.60 -18.35 28.11
CA GLN A 530 7.24 -17.75 26.82
C GLN A 530 7.06 -16.23 26.94
N THR A 531 6.39 -15.78 28.00
CA THR A 531 6.18 -14.36 28.31
C THR A 531 7.26 -13.76 29.19
N ASP A 532 8.29 -14.54 29.56
CA ASP A 532 9.29 -14.23 30.59
C ASP A 532 8.58 -13.70 31.85
N SER A 533 7.76 -14.50 32.55
CA SER A 533 6.89 -13.97 33.63
C SER A 533 6.49 -14.98 34.72
N PHE A 534 5.42 -14.70 35.49
CA PHE A 534 4.81 -15.59 36.49
C PHE A 534 3.28 -15.63 36.40
N ASP A 535 2.72 -16.82 36.19
CA ASP A 535 1.28 -17.07 36.07
C ASP A 535 0.62 -17.42 37.42
N THR A 536 -0.57 -16.88 37.67
CA THR A 536 -1.43 -17.22 38.83
C THR A 536 -2.42 -18.33 38.48
N LEU A 537 -2.37 -19.48 39.18
CA LEU A 537 -3.15 -20.67 38.78
C LEU A 537 -4.30 -21.05 39.73
N VAL A 538 -4.21 -20.75 41.03
CA VAL A 538 -5.27 -21.06 42.01
C VAL A 538 -5.32 -19.99 43.09
N GLY A 539 -6.50 -19.43 43.36
CA GLY A 539 -6.87 -18.74 44.61
C GLY A 539 -6.10 -17.47 45.00
N ALA A 540 -5.09 -17.07 44.22
CA ALA A 540 -4.17 -16.01 44.56
C ALA A 540 -4.79 -14.60 44.38
N SER A 541 -4.56 -13.73 45.37
CA SER A 541 -4.54 -12.29 45.09
C SER A 541 -3.42 -12.00 44.09
N ALA A 542 -3.67 -11.11 43.13
CA ALA A 542 -2.68 -10.77 42.10
C ALA A 542 -1.32 -10.40 42.72
N LEU A 543 -0.25 -10.92 42.14
CA LEU A 543 1.09 -10.43 42.44
C LEU A 543 1.18 -8.97 41.98
N THR A 544 1.66 -8.09 42.85
CA THR A 544 1.83 -6.68 42.51
C THR A 544 3.30 -6.30 42.62
N THR A 545 3.96 -6.06 41.48
CA THR A 545 5.02 -5.05 41.47
C THR A 545 4.35 -3.69 41.75
N ARG A 546 4.99 -2.86 42.58
CA ARG A 546 4.25 -1.80 43.28
C ARG A 546 4.18 -0.50 42.48
N ASN A 547 3.12 -0.36 41.67
CA ASN A 547 2.35 0.88 41.42
C ASN A 547 0.88 0.50 41.10
N VAL A 548 -0.08 1.42 41.26
CA VAL A 548 -1.53 1.14 41.44
C VAL A 548 -2.33 1.85 40.30
N THR A 549 -3.44 1.38 39.69
CA THR A 549 -4.78 1.03 40.26
C THR A 549 -5.78 0.31 39.31
N THR A 550 -6.57 -0.67 39.85
CA THR A 550 -7.99 -1.09 39.51
C THR A 550 -8.33 -1.78 38.16
N ILE A 551 -9.44 -2.51 37.88
CA ILE A 551 -10.43 -3.45 38.55
C ILE A 551 -11.72 -3.55 37.65
N ASP A 552 -12.51 -4.62 37.39
CA ASP A 552 -12.50 -6.10 37.64
C ASP A 552 -13.51 -6.87 36.71
N ALA A 553 -13.13 -8.08 36.23
CA ALA A 553 -13.89 -9.37 36.11
C ALA A 553 -15.13 -9.64 35.19
N VAL A 554 -15.11 -10.81 34.49
CA VAL A 554 -16.06 -11.98 34.55
C VAL A 554 -15.55 -13.12 33.64
N ALA A 555 -15.86 -14.41 33.90
CA ALA A 555 -15.25 -15.58 33.24
C ALA A 555 -16.17 -16.80 32.98
N VAL A 556 -15.77 -17.68 32.04
CA VAL A 556 -16.18 -19.10 31.86
C VAL A 556 -14.93 -19.90 31.39
N THR A 557 -14.88 -21.21 31.62
CA THR A 557 -13.70 -22.07 31.37
C THR A 557 -14.07 -23.41 30.71
N THR A 558 -13.24 -23.89 29.79
CA THR A 558 -12.76 -25.30 29.68
C THR A 558 -11.42 -25.28 28.92
N ASP A 559 -10.62 -26.33 29.11
CA ASP A 559 -9.19 -26.37 28.71
C ASP A 559 -8.98 -26.21 27.18
N GLU A 560 -7.81 -25.68 26.77
CA GLU A 560 -7.46 -25.39 25.36
C GLU A 560 -6.01 -25.84 25.10
N ASP A 561 -5.81 -26.94 24.37
CA ASP A 561 -4.49 -27.55 24.15
C ASP A 561 -3.83 -27.13 22.81
N ARG A 562 -2.54 -26.78 22.85
CA ARG A 562 -1.73 -26.39 21.68
C ARG A 562 -0.71 -27.49 21.35
N LEU A 563 -0.85 -28.10 20.16
CA LEU A 563 -0.31 -29.41 19.81
C LEU A 563 0.66 -29.31 18.62
N ILE A 564 1.87 -29.86 18.75
CA ILE A 564 2.91 -29.81 17.70
C ILE A 564 3.36 -31.23 17.39
N GLY A 565 3.31 -31.64 16.12
CA GLY A 565 3.91 -32.90 15.65
C GLY A 565 5.42 -32.73 15.42
N GLY A 566 5.77 -31.84 14.48
CA GLY A 566 7.13 -31.66 13.97
C GLY A 566 7.43 -32.59 12.80
N ALA A 567 8.71 -32.82 12.51
CA ALA A 567 9.12 -33.61 11.34
C ALA A 567 8.85 -35.13 11.48
N GLY A 568 7.75 -35.59 10.90
CA GLY A 568 7.33 -36.99 10.89
C GLY A 568 6.04 -37.24 10.09
N ASP A 569 5.58 -38.49 10.10
CA ASP A 569 4.19 -38.85 9.76
C ASP A 569 3.44 -39.03 11.10
N ASP A 570 2.98 -37.95 11.72
CA ASP A 570 2.45 -37.99 13.10
C ASP A 570 0.92 -38.11 13.17
N THR A 571 0.37 -38.14 14.39
CA THR A 571 -1.08 -38.19 14.61
C THR A 571 -1.46 -37.35 15.82
N ILE A 572 -2.23 -36.29 15.58
CA ILE A 572 -2.59 -35.26 16.55
C ILE A 572 -4.10 -35.36 16.82
N LEU A 573 -4.46 -35.43 18.11
CA LEU A 573 -5.84 -35.45 18.63
C LEU A 573 -5.86 -34.47 19.80
N GLY A 574 -6.87 -33.60 19.90
CA GLY A 574 -7.06 -32.70 21.04
C GLY A 574 -7.83 -33.40 22.14
N GLY A 575 -9.13 -33.17 22.24
CA GLY A 575 -10.02 -33.97 23.10
C GLY A 575 -11.30 -33.26 23.54
N ASP A 576 -11.33 -32.84 24.79
CA ASP A 576 -12.45 -32.10 25.42
C ASP A 576 -12.01 -30.63 25.63
N GLY A 577 -11.88 -29.86 24.54
CA GLY A 577 -11.31 -28.50 24.61
C GLY A 577 -11.71 -27.54 23.49
N ASN A 578 -10.77 -26.67 23.12
CA ASN A 578 -10.77 -25.81 21.94
C ASN A 578 -9.32 -25.81 21.41
N ASP A 579 -8.98 -26.86 20.69
CA ASP A 579 -7.58 -27.30 20.57
C ASP A 579 -6.96 -26.86 19.23
N MET A 580 -5.63 -26.73 19.20
CA MET A 580 -4.90 -26.09 18.10
C MET A 580 -3.69 -26.91 17.66
N ALA A 581 -3.76 -27.48 16.45
CA ALA A 581 -2.61 -28.11 15.80
C ALA A 581 -1.67 -27.05 15.20
N VAL A 582 -0.36 -27.16 15.42
CA VAL A 582 0.62 -26.14 15.03
C VAL A 582 1.61 -26.69 14.01
N PHE A 583 1.83 -25.91 12.96
CA PHE A 583 2.77 -26.12 11.88
C PHE A 583 3.65 -24.87 11.77
N ASP A 584 4.97 -25.04 11.69
CA ASP A 584 5.95 -23.95 11.50
C ASP A 584 6.17 -23.60 10.02
N GLN A 585 5.44 -24.26 9.11
CA GLN A 585 5.35 -23.95 7.69
C GLN A 585 4.17 -23.01 7.38
N HIS A 586 4.28 -22.30 6.26
CA HIS A 586 3.25 -21.41 5.73
C HIS A 586 2.03 -22.22 5.27
N SER A 587 0.82 -21.69 5.44
CA SER A 587 -0.42 -22.37 5.06
C SER A 587 -0.42 -22.74 3.57
N ASP A 588 -0.05 -21.79 2.70
CA ASP A 588 0.14 -22.00 1.26
C ASP A 588 1.15 -23.12 0.87
N ALA A 589 2.00 -23.57 1.80
CA ALA A 589 3.00 -24.62 1.57
C ALA A 589 2.55 -26.04 2.02
N ILE A 590 1.36 -26.18 2.61
CA ILE A 590 0.79 -27.48 3.01
C ILE A 590 -0.36 -27.91 2.10
N THR A 591 -0.63 -29.22 2.06
CA THR A 591 -1.81 -29.80 1.40
C THR A 591 -2.68 -30.52 2.42
N ALA A 592 -3.91 -30.08 2.59
CA ALA A 592 -4.90 -30.74 3.44
C ALA A 592 -5.79 -31.70 2.63
N ARG A 593 -6.16 -32.84 3.22
CA ARG A 593 -7.01 -33.87 2.60
C ARG A 593 -7.94 -34.54 3.60
N GLN A 594 -9.24 -34.58 3.35
CA GLN A 594 -10.17 -35.32 4.22
C GLN A 594 -9.98 -36.84 4.11
N VAL A 595 -9.84 -37.52 5.26
CA VAL A 595 -9.75 -38.99 5.37
C VAL A 595 -10.74 -39.52 6.41
N ALA A 596 -10.93 -40.84 6.47
CA ALA A 596 -11.98 -41.48 7.29
C ALA A 596 -11.78 -41.40 8.83
N GLN A 597 -10.74 -40.69 9.29
CA GLN A 597 -10.38 -40.51 10.70
C GLN A 597 -10.05 -39.05 11.06
N GLY A 598 -10.15 -38.10 10.12
CA GLY A 598 -9.73 -36.71 10.34
C GLY A 598 -9.32 -35.99 9.06
N LEU A 599 -8.44 -35.00 9.21
CA LEU A 599 -7.70 -34.36 8.12
C LEU A 599 -6.30 -34.95 8.03
N GLN A 600 -5.86 -35.29 6.83
CA GLN A 600 -4.47 -35.63 6.53
C GLN A 600 -3.78 -34.36 6.03
N ILE A 601 -2.76 -33.88 6.73
CA ILE A 601 -1.95 -32.72 6.33
C ILE A 601 -0.64 -33.24 5.75
N ILE A 602 -0.24 -32.73 4.59
CA ILE A 602 1.01 -33.09 3.91
C ILE A 602 1.85 -31.82 3.82
N SER A 603 3.10 -31.88 4.26
CA SER A 603 4.03 -30.76 4.34
C SER A 603 5.41 -31.15 3.80
N ALA A 604 6.39 -30.23 3.80
CA ALA A 604 7.78 -30.58 3.50
C ALA A 604 8.45 -31.44 4.61
N GLU A 605 7.76 -31.65 5.74
CA GLU A 605 8.26 -32.38 6.91
C GLU A 605 7.67 -33.77 7.08
N GLY A 606 6.49 -34.03 6.51
CA GLY A 606 5.91 -35.37 6.41
C GLY A 606 4.40 -35.35 6.18
N THR A 607 3.68 -36.35 6.69
CA THR A 607 2.24 -36.53 6.47
C THR A 607 1.48 -36.87 7.76
N ASP A 608 0.88 -35.85 8.36
CA ASP A 608 0.21 -35.92 9.65
C ASP A 608 -1.28 -36.26 9.54
N LEU A 609 -1.82 -36.92 10.58
CA LEU A 609 -3.25 -37.18 10.74
C LEU A 609 -3.82 -36.40 11.93
N ILE A 610 -4.66 -35.41 11.64
CA ILE A 610 -5.29 -34.52 12.62
C ILE A 610 -6.74 -34.95 12.86
N GLY A 611 -7.07 -35.33 14.09
CA GLY A 611 -8.39 -35.83 14.48
C GLY A 611 -9.50 -34.78 14.39
N THR A 612 -10.75 -35.24 14.36
CA THR A 612 -11.95 -34.35 14.32
C THR A 612 -12.28 -33.72 15.67
N ASP A 613 -11.37 -33.83 16.62
CA ASP A 613 -11.35 -33.35 18.01
C ASP A 613 -10.21 -32.33 18.18
N VAL A 614 -10.05 -31.47 17.16
CA VAL A 614 -9.15 -30.30 17.12
C VAL A 614 -9.94 -29.18 16.45
N GLU A 615 -9.98 -28.00 17.04
CA GLU A 615 -10.83 -26.89 16.58
C GLU A 615 -10.11 -25.95 15.61
N SER A 616 -8.77 -25.89 15.66
CA SER A 616 -7.96 -24.92 14.94
C SER A 616 -6.57 -25.43 14.50
N PHE A 617 -5.99 -24.71 13.55
CA PHE A 617 -4.68 -24.96 12.93
C PHE A 617 -3.92 -23.63 12.91
N GLU A 618 -2.69 -23.61 13.43
CA GLU A 618 -1.79 -22.47 13.37
C GLU A 618 -0.66 -22.78 12.40
N PHE A 619 -0.56 -22.00 11.34
CA PHE A 619 0.56 -21.99 10.38
C PHE A 619 1.45 -20.78 10.66
N SER A 620 2.61 -20.67 10.01
CA SER A 620 3.55 -19.56 10.24
C SER A 620 3.01 -18.17 9.86
N ASP A 621 1.90 -18.13 9.11
CA ASP A 621 1.26 -16.96 8.48
C ASP A 621 -0.16 -16.69 8.99
N GLN A 622 -0.94 -17.72 9.32
CA GLN A 622 -2.34 -17.57 9.77
C GLN A 622 -2.84 -18.73 10.64
N THR A 623 -3.87 -18.44 11.46
CA THR A 623 -4.66 -19.44 12.19
C THR A 623 -5.99 -19.69 11.49
N LEU A 624 -6.33 -20.96 11.22
CA LEU A 624 -7.54 -21.40 10.53
C LEU A 624 -8.32 -22.40 11.37
N SER A 625 -9.66 -22.30 11.42
CA SER A 625 -10.47 -23.33 12.07
C SER A 625 -10.46 -24.66 11.31
N TYR A 626 -10.75 -25.76 12.00
CA TYR A 626 -10.89 -27.10 11.39
C TYR A 626 -11.95 -27.12 10.28
N ALA A 627 -12.98 -26.28 10.37
CA ALA A 627 -13.96 -26.09 9.31
C ALA A 627 -13.38 -25.40 8.05
N GLN A 628 -12.50 -24.41 8.22
CA GLN A 628 -11.79 -23.77 7.11
C GLN A 628 -10.79 -24.73 6.45
N VAL A 629 -9.97 -25.44 7.25
CA VAL A 629 -9.01 -26.42 6.71
C VAL A 629 -9.75 -27.63 6.09
N THR A 630 -10.93 -28.01 6.60
CA THR A 630 -11.79 -29.01 5.94
C THR A 630 -12.35 -28.51 4.60
N ALA A 631 -12.78 -27.24 4.51
CA ALA A 631 -13.26 -26.68 3.24
C ALA A 631 -12.14 -26.62 2.18
N TRP A 632 -10.96 -26.15 2.59
CA TRP A 632 -9.73 -26.12 1.79
C TRP A 632 -9.27 -27.52 1.34
N ALA A 633 -9.39 -28.53 2.22
CA ALA A 633 -9.14 -29.93 1.91
C ALA A 633 -10.18 -30.58 0.95
N LEU A 634 -11.29 -29.88 0.67
CA LEU A 634 -12.33 -30.29 -0.27
C LEU A 634 -12.31 -29.49 -1.59
N SER A 635 -11.56 -28.38 -1.64
CA SER A 635 -11.31 -27.60 -2.86
C SER A 635 -9.90 -27.78 -3.44
N THR A 636 -9.10 -28.72 -2.92
CA THR A 636 -7.75 -28.99 -3.44
C THR A 636 -7.77 -30.08 -4.52
N VAL A 637 -7.23 -29.76 -5.71
CA VAL A 637 -7.01 -30.66 -6.85
C VAL A 637 -5.50 -30.94 -6.97
N MET A 638 -5.12 -32.21 -6.82
CA MET A 638 -3.71 -32.63 -6.80
C MET A 638 -3.39 -33.60 -7.95
N GLY A 639 -2.25 -33.35 -8.61
CA GLY A 639 -1.62 -34.26 -9.56
C GLY A 639 -0.68 -35.27 -8.91
N THR A 640 0.30 -35.72 -9.69
CA THR A 640 1.35 -36.67 -9.33
C THR A 640 2.68 -36.25 -9.94
N SER A 641 3.80 -36.86 -9.55
CA SER A 641 5.11 -36.59 -10.14
C SER A 641 5.26 -37.20 -11.56
N GLY A 642 4.36 -36.86 -12.48
CA GLY A 642 4.47 -37.09 -13.92
C GLY A 642 3.20 -36.79 -14.72
N ASN A 643 3.34 -36.01 -15.79
CA ASN A 643 2.40 -35.75 -16.90
C ASN A 643 0.90 -36.00 -16.62
N ASP A 644 0.27 -35.12 -15.85
CA ASP A 644 -1.15 -35.21 -15.48
C ASP A 644 -2.07 -34.30 -16.31
N VAL A 645 -3.39 -34.55 -16.24
CA VAL A 645 -4.43 -33.71 -16.84
C VAL A 645 -5.46 -33.34 -15.78
N LEU A 646 -5.26 -32.20 -15.14
CA LEU A 646 -6.10 -31.70 -14.05
C LEU A 646 -7.26 -30.88 -14.59
N ASN A 647 -8.43 -31.09 -13.98
CA ASN A 647 -9.65 -30.34 -14.27
C ASN A 647 -10.23 -29.92 -12.92
N GLY A 648 -10.33 -28.61 -12.66
CA GLY A 648 -11.14 -28.08 -11.57
C GLY A 648 -12.63 -28.05 -11.96
N THR A 649 -13.43 -27.28 -11.22
CA THR A 649 -14.89 -27.40 -11.24
C THR A 649 -15.61 -26.08 -11.57
N SER A 650 -16.47 -25.61 -10.67
CA SER A 650 -17.13 -24.29 -10.72
C SER A 650 -17.13 -23.64 -9.33
N GLY A 651 -16.04 -23.84 -8.58
CA GLY A 651 -15.77 -23.28 -7.26
C GLY A 651 -14.38 -22.64 -7.25
N SER A 652 -13.97 -22.11 -6.09
CA SER A 652 -12.62 -21.58 -5.89
C SER A 652 -11.71 -22.69 -5.35
N GLU A 653 -10.75 -23.12 -6.16
CA GLU A 653 -9.97 -24.34 -5.95
C GLU A 653 -8.47 -24.08 -5.88
N ARG A 654 -7.75 -25.00 -5.21
CA ARG A 654 -6.29 -24.97 -5.12
C ARG A 654 -5.73 -26.11 -5.95
N ILE A 655 -5.08 -25.80 -7.06
CA ILE A 655 -4.61 -26.78 -8.03
C ILE A 655 -3.09 -26.88 -7.93
N SER A 656 -2.56 -28.09 -7.72
CA SER A 656 -1.12 -28.35 -7.64
C SER A 656 -0.78 -29.62 -8.42
N SER A 657 0.02 -29.52 -9.49
CA SER A 657 0.28 -30.68 -10.37
C SER A 657 1.55 -31.48 -10.04
N LEU A 658 2.55 -30.85 -9.41
CA LEU A 658 3.80 -31.42 -8.87
C LEU A 658 4.95 -31.53 -9.91
N ASP A 659 5.66 -32.67 -10.02
CA ASP A 659 6.76 -32.81 -11.01
C ASP A 659 6.15 -33.21 -12.37
N GLY A 660 6.25 -32.39 -13.42
CA GLY A 660 5.24 -32.40 -14.47
C GLY A 660 5.67 -32.12 -15.91
N TYR A 661 4.65 -32.22 -16.77
CA TYR A 661 4.51 -31.62 -18.10
C TYR A 661 3.00 -31.67 -18.36
N ASP A 662 2.28 -30.88 -17.58
CA ASP A 662 0.92 -31.11 -17.15
C ASP A 662 -0.07 -30.20 -17.88
N TRP A 663 -1.34 -30.60 -17.87
CA TRP A 663 -2.41 -29.83 -18.50
C TRP A 663 -3.49 -29.52 -17.48
N ILE A 664 -3.58 -28.25 -17.09
CA ILE A 664 -4.50 -27.71 -16.10
C ILE A 664 -5.63 -26.97 -16.80
N LEU A 665 -6.86 -27.40 -16.52
CA LEU A 665 -8.11 -26.76 -16.92
C LEU A 665 -8.79 -26.27 -15.64
N PRO A 666 -8.60 -25.01 -15.20
CA PRO A 666 -9.08 -24.55 -13.88
C PRO A 666 -10.61 -24.66 -13.77
N GLY A 667 -11.35 -24.10 -14.72
CA GLY A 667 -12.81 -24.18 -14.76
C GLY A 667 -13.44 -22.80 -14.69
N ILE A 668 -14.23 -22.56 -13.64
CA ILE A 668 -14.95 -21.30 -13.38
C ILE A 668 -14.80 -20.99 -11.89
N GLY A 669 -14.11 -19.90 -11.54
CA GLY A 669 -13.77 -19.66 -10.14
C GLY A 669 -12.66 -18.64 -9.90
N ASN A 670 -12.16 -18.67 -8.66
CA ASN A 670 -10.99 -17.92 -8.24
C ASN A 670 -9.98 -18.96 -7.73
N ASP A 671 -9.19 -19.50 -8.65
CA ASP A 671 -8.34 -20.65 -8.39
C ASP A 671 -6.90 -20.22 -8.13
N THR A 672 -6.19 -20.94 -7.26
CA THR A 672 -4.75 -20.79 -7.05
C THR A 672 -4.04 -22.00 -7.62
N ILE A 673 -3.23 -21.78 -8.66
CA ILE A 673 -2.66 -22.81 -9.52
C ILE A 673 -1.13 -22.82 -9.37
N ASN A 674 -0.57 -24.02 -9.15
CA ASN A 674 0.86 -24.28 -9.13
C ASN A 674 1.19 -25.46 -10.07
N GLY A 675 1.97 -25.21 -11.13
CA GLY A 675 2.44 -26.26 -12.04
C GLY A 675 3.59 -27.11 -11.46
N GLY A 676 4.33 -26.58 -10.49
CA GLY A 676 5.42 -27.27 -9.81
C GLY A 676 6.76 -27.22 -10.56
N GLU A 677 7.25 -28.38 -11.01
CA GLU A 677 8.57 -28.57 -11.65
C GLU A 677 8.42 -29.28 -13.01
N GLY A 678 8.31 -28.52 -14.10
CA GLY A 678 8.04 -29.11 -15.42
C GLY A 678 8.13 -28.15 -16.62
N ARG A 679 7.07 -28.14 -17.42
CA ARG A 679 6.73 -27.15 -18.47
C ARG A 679 5.22 -27.23 -18.66
N ASP A 680 4.51 -26.50 -17.83
CA ASP A 680 3.14 -26.83 -17.45
C ASP A 680 2.14 -25.83 -18.06
N MET A 681 0.95 -26.33 -18.40
CA MET A 681 -0.03 -25.62 -19.23
C MET A 681 -1.31 -25.28 -18.47
N VAL A 682 -1.66 -24.00 -18.39
CA VAL A 682 -3.01 -23.56 -17.96
C VAL A 682 -3.85 -23.16 -19.18
N SER A 683 -5.07 -23.69 -19.25
CA SER A 683 -5.93 -23.57 -20.43
C SER A 683 -7.32 -23.03 -20.09
N PHE A 684 -7.59 -21.77 -20.48
CA PHE A 684 -8.88 -21.09 -20.29
C PHE A 684 -9.86 -21.30 -21.46
N ILE A 685 -9.50 -22.12 -22.46
CA ILE A 685 -10.19 -22.30 -23.75
C ILE A 685 -11.65 -22.81 -23.66
N ASN A 686 -12.08 -23.26 -22.48
CA ASN A 686 -13.45 -23.73 -22.24
C ASN A 686 -14.28 -22.74 -21.39
N HIS A 687 -13.74 -21.57 -21.02
CA HIS A 687 -14.47 -20.57 -20.23
C HIS A 687 -15.66 -19.99 -21.05
N PRO A 688 -16.87 -19.90 -20.47
CA PRO A 688 -18.07 -19.48 -21.19
C PRO A 688 -18.15 -17.97 -21.39
N GLU A 689 -18.95 -17.52 -22.37
CA GLU A 689 -19.23 -16.09 -22.54
C GLU A 689 -19.94 -15.48 -21.31
N VAL A 690 -19.27 -14.58 -20.60
CA VAL A 690 -19.83 -13.89 -19.44
C VAL A 690 -20.75 -12.74 -19.85
N ALA A 691 -21.98 -12.76 -19.31
CA ALA A 691 -23.04 -11.85 -19.70
C ALA A 691 -22.76 -10.39 -19.28
N GLY A 692 -22.57 -9.53 -20.28
CA GLY A 692 -22.31 -8.10 -20.09
C GLY A 692 -21.03 -7.62 -20.79
N ARG A 693 -20.14 -8.54 -21.19
CA ARG A 693 -18.94 -8.23 -21.98
C ARG A 693 -19.32 -7.56 -23.30
N THR A 694 -18.58 -6.52 -23.69
CA THR A 694 -18.69 -5.86 -24.99
C THR A 694 -17.50 -6.20 -25.88
N ASN A 695 -17.51 -5.75 -27.13
CA ASN A 695 -16.38 -5.90 -28.05
C ASN A 695 -15.19 -4.95 -27.75
N LEU A 696 -15.19 -4.30 -26.58
CA LEU A 696 -14.08 -3.48 -26.06
C LEU A 696 -13.46 -4.10 -24.81
N ASP A 697 -14.05 -5.18 -24.26
CA ASP A 697 -13.62 -5.82 -23.02
C ASP A 697 -12.97 -7.18 -23.34
N PHE A 698 -11.75 -7.40 -22.83
CA PHE A 698 -11.10 -8.71 -22.89
C PHE A 698 -11.85 -9.73 -22.04
N MET A 699 -11.81 -11.01 -22.44
CA MET A 699 -12.36 -12.10 -21.62
C MET A 699 -11.39 -12.48 -20.50
N LEU A 700 -10.11 -12.68 -20.83
CA LEU A 700 -9.02 -12.91 -19.89
C LEU A 700 -8.00 -11.77 -19.97
N THR A 701 -7.53 -11.30 -18.82
CA THR A 701 -6.33 -10.48 -18.65
C THR A 701 -5.36 -11.28 -17.78
N LEU A 702 -4.29 -11.78 -18.38
CA LEU A 702 -3.32 -12.69 -17.78
C LEU A 702 -1.92 -12.10 -17.83
N ASP A 703 -1.21 -12.22 -16.72
CA ASP A 703 0.16 -11.76 -16.53
C ASP A 703 0.91 -12.81 -15.70
N MET A 704 1.86 -13.52 -16.34
CA MET A 704 2.58 -14.63 -15.74
C MET A 704 3.65 -14.15 -14.74
N GLU A 705 4.29 -13.00 -14.99
CA GLU A 705 5.26 -12.38 -14.08
C GLU A 705 4.57 -11.86 -12.80
N ALA A 706 3.37 -11.29 -12.92
CA ALA A 706 2.53 -10.94 -11.78
C ALA A 706 1.83 -12.15 -11.12
N GLY A 707 1.84 -13.33 -11.77
CA GLY A 707 1.17 -14.53 -11.32
C GLY A 707 -0.36 -14.42 -11.26
N THR A 708 -0.99 -13.73 -12.23
CA THR A 708 -2.45 -13.46 -12.23
C THR A 708 -3.15 -13.82 -13.54
N ALA A 709 -4.40 -14.27 -13.43
CA ALA A 709 -5.30 -14.53 -14.55
C ALA A 709 -6.73 -14.11 -14.19
N ASN A 710 -7.09 -12.89 -14.58
CA ASN A 710 -8.35 -12.23 -14.22
C ASN A 710 -9.33 -12.31 -15.40
N LEU A 711 -10.57 -12.73 -15.15
CA LEU A 711 -11.59 -12.90 -16.18
C LEU A 711 -12.75 -11.92 -16.03
N PHE A 712 -13.33 -11.54 -17.17
CA PHE A 712 -14.45 -10.61 -17.23
C PHE A 712 -15.62 -11.08 -16.37
N GLY A 713 -16.10 -10.23 -15.47
CA GLY A 713 -17.12 -10.57 -14.48
C GLY A 713 -16.60 -10.68 -13.04
N GLY A 714 -15.28 -10.72 -12.85
CA GLY A 714 -14.65 -10.68 -11.51
C GLY A 714 -14.17 -12.03 -10.99
N GLU A 715 -14.05 -13.04 -11.86
CA GLU A 715 -13.28 -14.25 -11.58
C GLU A 715 -11.78 -13.90 -11.62
N ALA A 716 -11.01 -14.35 -10.62
CA ALA A 716 -9.61 -13.94 -10.45
C ALA A 716 -8.76 -15.10 -9.93
N ASN A 717 -7.83 -15.56 -10.76
CA ASN A 717 -6.99 -16.72 -10.49
C ASN A 717 -5.54 -16.27 -10.25
N THR A 718 -4.81 -17.01 -9.41
CA THR A 718 -3.37 -16.84 -9.20
C THR A 718 -2.60 -18.01 -9.80
N LEU A 719 -1.46 -17.70 -10.44
CA LEU A 719 -0.63 -18.65 -11.19
C LEU A 719 0.79 -18.67 -10.62
N THR A 720 1.36 -19.86 -10.48
CA THR A 720 2.75 -20.09 -10.06
C THR A 720 3.33 -21.28 -10.82
N SER A 721 4.62 -21.21 -11.19
CA SER A 721 5.33 -22.25 -11.97
C SER A 721 4.54 -22.73 -13.20
N ILE A 722 4.19 -21.78 -14.10
CA ILE A 722 3.51 -22.04 -15.36
C ILE A 722 4.35 -21.40 -16.48
N GLU A 723 4.68 -22.15 -17.53
CA GLU A 723 5.49 -21.71 -18.67
C GLU A 723 4.70 -21.76 -20.00
N ARG A 724 3.42 -22.15 -19.93
CA ARG A 724 2.58 -22.38 -21.11
C ARG A 724 1.14 -21.97 -20.83
N ILE A 725 0.55 -21.19 -21.74
CA ILE A 725 -0.80 -20.65 -21.60
C ILE A 725 -1.61 -20.92 -22.86
N THR A 726 -2.88 -21.30 -22.68
CA THR A 726 -3.90 -21.12 -23.71
C THR A 726 -5.01 -20.25 -23.14
N GLY A 727 -5.30 -19.15 -23.83
CA GLY A 727 -6.41 -18.25 -23.55
C GLY A 727 -7.78 -18.91 -23.76
N SER A 728 -8.79 -18.07 -23.82
CA SER A 728 -10.19 -18.42 -24.04
C SER A 728 -10.47 -18.74 -25.52
N ILE A 729 -11.69 -18.47 -26.00
CA ILE A 729 -12.02 -18.46 -27.44
C ILE A 729 -12.48 -17.07 -27.90
N PHE A 730 -12.21 -16.08 -27.06
CA PHE A 730 -12.60 -14.70 -27.18
C PHE A 730 -11.37 -13.83 -26.97
N ALA A 731 -11.44 -12.58 -27.42
CA ALA A 731 -10.39 -11.60 -27.27
C ALA A 731 -9.80 -11.54 -25.85
N ASP A 732 -8.52 -11.90 -25.69
CA ASP A 732 -7.78 -11.88 -24.44
C ASP A 732 -6.63 -10.87 -24.44
N GLN A 733 -6.06 -10.58 -23.26
CA GLN A 733 -4.80 -9.86 -23.08
C GLN A 733 -3.84 -10.74 -22.28
N LEU A 734 -2.66 -11.05 -22.85
CA LEU A 734 -1.75 -12.09 -22.37
C LEU A 734 -0.32 -11.54 -22.27
N ARG A 735 0.30 -11.61 -21.09
CA ARG A 735 1.71 -11.28 -20.84
C ARG A 735 2.45 -12.50 -20.28
N GLY A 736 3.64 -12.77 -20.83
CA GLY A 736 4.54 -13.81 -20.35
C GLY A 736 5.27 -13.44 -19.05
N SER A 737 6.21 -14.30 -18.68
CA SER A 737 7.28 -14.03 -17.71
C SER A 737 8.53 -13.51 -18.43
N ASP A 738 9.62 -13.24 -17.72
CA ASP A 738 10.97 -13.11 -18.32
C ASP A 738 11.63 -14.48 -18.65
N GLY A 739 10.83 -15.50 -18.97
CA GLY A 739 11.20 -16.91 -19.21
C GLY A 739 11.27 -17.34 -20.69
N ASP A 740 11.05 -18.62 -20.99
CA ASP A 740 10.90 -19.15 -22.37
C ASP A 740 9.47 -19.71 -22.53
N ASP A 741 8.49 -18.83 -22.77
CA ASP A 741 7.06 -19.16 -22.65
C ASP A 741 6.39 -19.67 -23.95
N GLU A 742 5.27 -20.38 -23.80
CA GLU A 742 4.45 -20.90 -24.91
C GLU A 742 2.99 -20.44 -24.77
N ILE A 743 2.69 -19.26 -25.33
CA ILE A 743 1.43 -18.54 -25.12
C ILE A 743 0.57 -18.62 -26.38
N ARG A 744 -0.71 -18.96 -26.20
CA ARG A 744 -1.68 -19.13 -27.28
C ARG A 744 -2.96 -18.37 -26.96
N GLY A 745 -3.37 -17.45 -27.82
CA GLY A 745 -4.65 -16.75 -27.70
C GLY A 745 -5.82 -17.65 -28.11
N ALA A 746 -5.83 -18.00 -29.40
CA ALA A 746 -6.68 -18.94 -30.12
C ALA A 746 -7.93 -18.37 -30.82
N GLY A 747 -8.43 -17.18 -30.49
CA GLY A 747 -9.70 -16.71 -31.05
C GLY A 747 -10.11 -15.23 -30.82
N ASP A 748 -10.80 -14.68 -31.82
CA ASP A 748 -11.34 -13.30 -31.89
C ASP A 748 -10.30 -12.17 -32.04
N TYR A 749 -9.60 -11.78 -30.97
CA TYR A 749 -8.66 -10.64 -30.97
C TYR A 749 -7.72 -10.69 -29.75
N ASP A 750 -6.58 -11.35 -29.89
CA ASP A 750 -5.70 -11.61 -28.75
C ASP A 750 -4.54 -10.60 -28.68
N TRP A 751 -4.37 -9.94 -27.53
CA TRP A 751 -3.36 -8.91 -27.29
C TRP A 751 -2.22 -9.46 -26.42
N PHE A 752 -1.14 -9.86 -27.09
CA PHE A 752 0.13 -10.23 -26.48
C PHE A 752 0.95 -8.99 -26.07
N ILE A 753 1.43 -8.97 -24.82
CA ILE A 753 2.44 -8.03 -24.33
C ILE A 753 3.78 -8.75 -24.34
N ALA A 754 4.78 -8.20 -25.03
CA ALA A 754 6.10 -8.82 -25.14
C ALA A 754 6.90 -8.69 -23.84
N THR A 755 7.59 -9.76 -23.45
CA THR A 755 8.53 -9.84 -22.33
C THR A 755 9.92 -10.24 -22.84
N THR A 756 10.91 -10.47 -21.96
CA THR A 756 12.20 -11.04 -22.42
C THR A 756 12.15 -12.56 -22.38
N GLY A 757 12.57 -13.21 -23.47
CA GLY A 757 12.42 -14.65 -23.61
C GLY A 757 12.69 -15.16 -25.02
N ASN A 758 12.52 -16.46 -25.23
CA ASN A 758 12.44 -17.07 -26.57
C ASN A 758 11.02 -17.56 -26.87
N ASP A 759 10.03 -16.70 -26.61
CA ASP A 759 8.64 -17.10 -26.49
C ASP A 759 8.02 -17.55 -27.81
N THR A 760 7.10 -18.51 -27.73
CA THR A 760 6.28 -18.96 -28.85
C THR A 760 4.86 -18.44 -28.70
N LEU A 761 4.44 -17.59 -29.65
CA LEU A 761 3.17 -16.86 -29.60
C LEU A 761 2.27 -17.28 -30.79
N ASP A 762 1.10 -17.87 -30.51
CA ASP A 762 0.10 -18.25 -31.53
C ASP A 762 -1.24 -17.53 -31.27
N GLY A 763 -1.57 -16.52 -32.09
CA GLY A 763 -2.89 -15.86 -32.04
C GLY A 763 -4.04 -16.79 -32.45
N GLY A 764 -3.77 -17.78 -33.32
CA GLY A 764 -4.78 -18.74 -33.77
C GLY A 764 -5.74 -18.19 -34.81
N ASN A 765 -6.89 -17.62 -34.39
CA ASN A 765 -7.99 -17.22 -35.29
C ASN A 765 -8.60 -15.86 -34.92
N GLY A 766 -7.92 -14.75 -35.19
CA GLY A 766 -8.49 -13.43 -34.94
C GLY A 766 -7.99 -12.34 -35.88
N GLN A 767 -7.45 -11.29 -35.27
CA GLN A 767 -6.70 -10.21 -35.92
C GLN A 767 -5.67 -9.72 -34.90
N ASP A 768 -4.73 -10.58 -34.59
CA ASP A 768 -4.14 -10.67 -33.25
C ASP A 768 -2.89 -9.79 -33.15
N MET A 769 -2.58 -9.30 -31.95
CA MET A 769 -1.71 -8.16 -31.74
C MET A 769 -0.59 -8.42 -30.73
N ILE A 770 0.65 -8.13 -31.11
CA ILE A 770 1.77 -7.98 -30.17
C ILE A 770 2.06 -6.50 -29.88
N THR A 771 2.64 -6.21 -28.72
CA THR A 771 3.01 -4.85 -28.29
C THR A 771 4.33 -4.80 -27.54
N PHE A 772 5.15 -3.80 -27.88
CA PHE A 772 6.49 -3.55 -27.35
C PHE A 772 6.60 -2.24 -26.55
N LEU A 773 5.50 -1.79 -25.92
CA LEU A 773 5.55 -0.82 -24.82
C LEU A 773 6.48 -1.33 -23.70
N GLU A 774 6.95 -0.41 -22.85
CA GLU A 774 7.86 -0.64 -21.71
C GLU A 774 9.36 -0.81 -22.01
N TRP A 775 9.82 -0.84 -23.28
CA TRP A 775 11.28 -0.88 -23.57
C TRP A 775 12.00 0.44 -23.25
N GLY A 776 12.36 0.65 -21.98
CA GLY A 776 12.95 1.88 -21.43
C GLY A 776 14.42 2.15 -21.76
N GLY A 777 14.87 1.95 -23.00
CA GLY A 777 16.27 2.15 -23.40
C GLY A 777 16.70 3.63 -23.40
N ALA A 778 17.48 4.04 -22.40
CA ALA A 778 17.93 5.42 -22.21
C ALA A 778 18.98 5.90 -23.24
N GLY A 779 18.57 6.04 -24.50
CA GLY A 779 19.38 6.59 -25.59
C GLY A 779 18.67 7.69 -26.37
N ARG A 780 19.46 8.48 -27.11
CA ARG A 780 18.98 9.63 -27.89
C ARG A 780 18.64 9.17 -29.30
N ALA A 781 17.62 9.76 -29.93
CA ALA A 781 17.37 9.56 -31.38
C ALA A 781 18.66 9.86 -32.17
N THR A 782 19.15 8.88 -32.94
CA THR A 782 20.51 8.89 -33.50
C THR A 782 20.55 9.14 -35.01
N ILE A 783 19.47 8.82 -35.74
CA ILE A 783 19.47 8.82 -37.21
C ILE A 783 18.28 9.64 -37.75
N THR A 784 18.60 10.70 -38.47
CA THR A 784 17.65 11.54 -39.23
C THR A 784 17.85 11.43 -40.74
N ASP A 785 18.61 10.43 -41.20
CA ASP A 785 18.91 10.22 -42.62
C ASP A 785 17.89 9.27 -43.25
N VAL A 786 16.88 9.88 -43.87
CA VAL A 786 15.83 9.20 -44.63
C VAL A 786 16.31 8.78 -46.02
N PHE A 787 17.45 9.32 -46.49
CA PHE A 787 17.98 9.16 -47.85
C PHE A 787 19.12 8.15 -47.93
N SER A 788 19.01 7.05 -47.19
CA SER A 788 19.96 5.94 -47.23
C SER A 788 20.19 5.50 -48.68
N ALA A 789 21.45 5.32 -49.09
CA ALA A 789 21.84 5.12 -50.49
C ALA A 789 21.36 3.80 -51.14
N THR A 790 20.49 3.04 -50.46
CA THR A 790 19.83 1.83 -50.97
C THR A 790 18.34 1.78 -50.60
N GLY A 791 17.79 2.87 -50.03
CA GLY A 791 16.43 2.96 -49.50
C GLY A 791 16.13 2.09 -48.26
N ALA A 792 17.06 1.22 -47.87
CA ALA A 792 16.92 0.34 -46.72
C ALA A 792 16.90 1.11 -45.40
N PRO A 793 16.18 0.62 -44.36
CA PRO A 793 16.30 1.12 -43.00
C PRO A 793 17.78 1.13 -42.56
N PRO A 794 18.31 2.26 -42.07
CA PRO A 794 19.71 2.37 -41.66
C PRO A 794 20.10 1.30 -40.63
N SER A 795 21.33 0.77 -40.72
CA SER A 795 21.83 -0.34 -39.88
C SER A 795 22.04 0.00 -38.38
N GLY A 796 21.46 1.09 -37.93
CA GLY A 796 21.39 1.53 -36.53
C GLY A 796 20.06 2.24 -36.21
N ALA A 797 19.01 2.07 -37.04
CA ALA A 797 17.69 2.62 -36.75
C ALA A 797 17.14 2.07 -35.42
N GLN A 798 17.25 0.74 -35.21
CA GLN A 798 16.91 0.05 -33.95
C GLN A 798 17.85 0.39 -32.78
N ALA A 799 18.69 1.42 -32.85
CA ALA A 799 19.64 1.74 -31.76
C ALA A 799 18.97 1.98 -30.40
N ASN A 800 17.66 2.29 -30.40
CA ASN A 800 16.85 2.39 -29.20
C ASN A 800 15.46 1.72 -29.35
N GLY A 801 15.26 0.75 -30.26
CA GLY A 801 13.93 0.19 -30.56
C GLY A 801 13.96 -1.28 -31.01
N VAL A 802 12.83 -1.79 -31.50
CA VAL A 802 12.68 -3.18 -31.96
C VAL A 802 12.86 -3.34 -33.47
N LEU A 803 13.36 -4.50 -33.90
CA LEU A 803 13.17 -5.01 -35.26
C LEU A 803 12.13 -6.12 -35.18
N VAL A 804 11.01 -5.96 -35.90
CA VAL A 804 10.02 -7.03 -36.08
C VAL A 804 9.96 -7.40 -37.56
N ASP A 805 10.42 -8.61 -37.88
CA ASP A 805 10.37 -9.21 -39.20
C ASP A 805 9.43 -10.43 -39.16
N LEU A 806 8.18 -10.21 -39.57
CA LEU A 806 7.14 -11.23 -39.54
C LEU A 806 7.39 -12.34 -40.58
N ALA A 807 8.19 -12.08 -41.63
CA ALA A 807 8.56 -13.06 -42.65
C ALA A 807 9.76 -13.93 -42.23
N ASN A 808 10.66 -13.41 -41.40
CA ASN A 808 11.85 -14.08 -40.90
C ASN A 808 12.21 -13.65 -39.46
N PRO A 809 11.56 -14.21 -38.42
CA PRO A 809 11.80 -13.84 -37.02
C PRO A 809 13.25 -13.98 -36.52
N ALA A 810 14.10 -14.73 -37.23
CA ALA A 810 15.53 -14.80 -36.97
C ALA A 810 16.28 -13.47 -37.21
N ASN A 811 15.64 -12.46 -37.81
CA ASN A 811 16.14 -11.09 -37.92
C ASN A 811 15.76 -10.21 -36.72
N ASN A 812 14.82 -10.62 -35.85
CA ASN A 812 14.27 -9.73 -34.82
C ASN A 812 15.32 -9.24 -33.80
N THR A 813 15.15 -8.01 -33.31
CA THR A 813 16.07 -7.37 -32.35
C THR A 813 15.32 -6.61 -31.26
N GLY A 814 16.04 -6.26 -30.19
CA GLY A 814 15.43 -5.63 -29.00
C GLY A 814 14.54 -6.64 -28.28
N LEU A 815 13.40 -6.19 -27.77
CA LEU A 815 12.40 -7.03 -27.09
C LEU A 815 11.69 -8.04 -28.03
N ALA A 816 11.89 -7.94 -29.35
CA ALA A 816 11.38 -8.91 -30.32
C ALA A 816 12.34 -10.10 -30.57
N ALA A 817 13.57 -10.04 -30.06
CA ALA A 817 14.57 -11.08 -30.28
C ALA A 817 14.21 -12.37 -29.53
N GLY A 818 14.23 -13.52 -30.22
CA GLY A 818 13.83 -14.83 -29.68
C GLY A 818 12.39 -15.20 -29.98
N LEU A 819 11.49 -14.21 -30.11
CA LEU A 819 10.05 -14.44 -30.32
C LEU A 819 9.73 -15.18 -31.62
N THR A 820 8.97 -16.27 -31.49
CA THR A 820 8.38 -17.05 -32.59
C THR A 820 6.89 -16.74 -32.69
N MET A 821 6.54 -15.76 -33.53
CA MET A 821 5.16 -15.30 -33.75
C MET A 821 4.46 -16.07 -34.87
N THR A 822 3.21 -16.48 -34.64
CA THR A 822 2.31 -17.14 -35.61
C THR A 822 0.89 -16.55 -35.48
N SER A 823 0.22 -16.30 -36.62
CA SER A 823 -1.09 -15.61 -36.64
C SER A 823 -1.08 -14.30 -35.83
N ILE A 824 -0.12 -13.42 -36.11
CA ILE A 824 -0.05 -12.07 -35.52
C ILE A 824 -0.14 -11.07 -36.66
N GLU A 825 -1.33 -10.53 -36.91
CA GLU A 825 -1.56 -9.53 -37.96
C GLU A 825 -1.18 -8.11 -37.50
N ARG A 826 -0.99 -7.86 -36.21
CA ARG A 826 -0.78 -6.51 -35.68
C ARG A 826 0.46 -6.41 -34.80
N VAL A 827 1.20 -5.33 -35.01
CA VAL A 827 2.40 -5.03 -34.24
C VAL A 827 2.34 -3.58 -33.80
N THR A 828 2.37 -3.35 -32.49
CA THR A 828 2.55 -2.03 -31.90
C THR A 828 3.95 -1.94 -31.31
N GLY A 829 4.69 -0.92 -31.72
CA GLY A 829 6.07 -0.68 -31.35
C GLY A 829 6.27 -0.20 -29.91
N SER A 830 7.44 0.40 -29.72
CA SER A 830 7.90 1.06 -28.50
C SER A 830 7.53 2.55 -28.52
N SER A 831 8.26 3.39 -27.78
CA SER A 831 8.21 4.86 -27.89
C SER A 831 9.52 5.43 -28.44
N TYR A 832 10.17 4.65 -29.30
CA TYR A 832 11.49 4.90 -29.87
C TYR A 832 11.56 4.39 -31.32
N GLN A 833 12.68 4.67 -31.99
CA GLN A 833 12.92 4.33 -33.39
C GLN A 833 12.88 2.81 -33.68
N ASP A 834 11.76 2.35 -34.22
CA ASP A 834 11.50 0.95 -34.56
C ASP A 834 11.67 0.65 -36.07
N VAL A 835 11.77 -0.64 -36.43
CA VAL A 835 11.82 -1.11 -37.81
C VAL A 835 10.95 -2.34 -38.01
N PHE A 836 9.98 -2.25 -38.93
CA PHE A 836 8.99 -3.28 -39.23
C PHE A 836 9.15 -3.83 -40.65
N TYR A 837 9.14 -5.15 -40.81
CA TYR A 837 9.02 -5.84 -42.10
C TYR A 837 7.73 -6.68 -42.11
N GLY A 838 6.88 -6.44 -43.10
CA GLY A 838 5.64 -7.21 -43.33
C GLY A 838 5.89 -8.64 -43.80
N ASP A 839 4.86 -9.48 -43.69
CA ASP A 839 4.86 -10.85 -44.22
C ASP A 839 4.00 -10.95 -45.51
N ASN A 840 3.45 -12.12 -45.86
CA ASN A 840 2.50 -12.22 -46.98
C ASN A 840 1.03 -11.99 -46.55
N GLY A 841 0.79 -11.83 -45.24
CA GLY A 841 -0.50 -11.46 -44.63
C GLY A 841 -0.88 -10.01 -44.86
N SER A 842 -1.89 -9.51 -44.12
CA SER A 842 -2.29 -8.09 -44.15
C SER A 842 -1.98 -7.48 -42.79
N ASN A 843 -0.85 -6.78 -42.66
CA ASN A 843 -0.35 -6.35 -41.36
C ASN A 843 -0.83 -4.94 -40.96
N ASP A 844 -1.10 -4.73 -39.67
CA ASP A 844 -1.31 -3.41 -39.07
C ASP A 844 -0.09 -3.05 -38.19
N PHE A 845 0.72 -2.08 -38.63
CA PHE A 845 1.94 -1.64 -37.92
C PHE A 845 1.74 -0.26 -37.27
N ARG A 846 2.13 -0.10 -36.01
CA ARG A 846 2.15 1.19 -35.30
C ARG A 846 3.53 1.49 -34.72
N GLY A 847 4.13 2.61 -35.09
CA GLY A 847 5.40 3.09 -34.51
C GLY A 847 5.22 3.80 -33.16
N LEU A 848 4.07 4.47 -32.98
CA LEU A 848 3.68 5.31 -31.84
C LEU A 848 4.48 6.62 -31.72
N GLY A 849 5.81 6.56 -31.71
CA GLY A 849 6.64 7.76 -31.67
C GLY A 849 8.12 7.46 -31.75
N GLY A 850 8.78 8.08 -32.71
CA GLY A 850 10.17 7.77 -33.02
C GLY A 850 10.61 8.42 -34.32
N TYR A 851 11.12 7.59 -35.22
CA TYR A 851 11.61 7.94 -36.56
C TYR A 851 11.46 6.68 -37.43
N ASP A 852 10.24 6.16 -37.48
CA ASP A 852 10.01 4.72 -37.58
C ASP A 852 10.00 4.24 -39.03
N TRP A 853 10.53 3.04 -39.25
CA TRP A 853 10.70 2.49 -40.61
C TRP A 853 9.77 1.32 -40.85
N PHE A 854 8.86 1.48 -41.82
CA PHE A 854 8.00 0.43 -42.29
C PHE A 854 8.46 -0.04 -43.67
N VAL A 855 8.83 -1.31 -43.80
CA VAL A 855 9.26 -1.89 -45.08
C VAL A 855 8.08 -2.59 -45.74
N GLY A 856 7.70 -2.10 -46.92
CA GLY A 856 6.57 -2.61 -47.69
C GLY A 856 6.79 -4.03 -48.21
N SER A 857 5.74 -4.85 -48.13
CA SER A 857 5.75 -6.24 -48.59
C SER A 857 5.00 -6.40 -49.92
N ALA A 858 5.21 -7.53 -50.61
CA ALA A 858 4.41 -7.92 -51.79
C ALA A 858 3.06 -8.59 -51.41
N GLY A 859 2.62 -8.43 -50.17
CA GLY A 859 1.56 -9.17 -49.49
C GLY A 859 0.16 -8.55 -49.57
N GLY A 860 -0.54 -8.62 -48.45
CA GLY A 860 -1.99 -8.51 -48.35
C GLY A 860 -2.59 -7.12 -48.59
N ARG A 861 -2.34 -6.20 -47.65
CA ARG A 861 -2.76 -4.79 -47.62
C ARG A 861 -2.34 -4.27 -46.25
N GLU A 862 -1.30 -3.45 -46.22
CA GLU A 862 -0.73 -3.03 -44.96
C GLU A 862 -1.35 -1.70 -44.50
N ARG A 863 -1.34 -1.48 -43.18
CA ARG A 863 -1.75 -0.21 -42.57
C ARG A 863 -0.63 0.28 -41.67
N TYR A 864 0.02 1.35 -42.09
CA TYR A 864 1.13 1.97 -41.38
C TYR A 864 0.63 3.19 -40.62
N PHE A 865 0.80 3.18 -39.30
CA PHE A 865 0.57 4.30 -38.41
C PHE A 865 1.94 4.70 -37.84
N GLY A 866 2.51 5.85 -38.23
CA GLY A 866 3.74 6.34 -37.62
C GLY A 866 3.43 6.84 -36.21
N GLY A 867 2.97 8.08 -36.13
CA GLY A 867 2.37 8.66 -34.93
C GLY A 867 3.06 9.97 -34.54
N ALA A 868 3.83 9.95 -33.46
CA ALA A 868 4.54 11.11 -32.93
C ALA A 868 6.04 11.08 -33.28
N GLY A 869 6.37 11.11 -34.58
CA GLY A 869 7.74 10.96 -35.07
C GLY A 869 8.08 11.79 -36.31
N VAL A 870 8.89 11.20 -37.18
CA VAL A 870 9.14 11.61 -38.57
C VAL A 870 9.33 10.29 -39.33
N ASP A 871 8.20 9.74 -39.77
CA ASP A 871 8.08 8.31 -39.98
C ASP A 871 8.04 7.96 -41.47
N THR A 872 8.58 6.78 -41.83
CA THR A 872 9.03 6.46 -43.19
C THR A 872 8.55 5.09 -43.65
N VAL A 873 7.77 5.07 -44.74
CA VAL A 873 7.49 3.82 -45.46
C VAL A 873 8.49 3.68 -46.62
N THR A 874 9.13 2.52 -46.75
CA THR A 874 10.12 2.24 -47.80
C THR A 874 9.77 1.00 -48.61
N TYR A 875 9.84 1.12 -49.94
CA TYR A 875 9.59 0.06 -50.91
C TYR A 875 10.89 -0.45 -51.58
N PHE A 876 12.05 -0.27 -50.94
CA PHE A 876 13.35 -0.57 -51.52
C PHE A 876 13.56 -2.03 -51.95
N GLN A 877 12.81 -2.97 -51.35
CA GLN A 877 12.80 -4.38 -51.71
C GLN A 877 11.88 -4.71 -52.89
N SER A 878 11.06 -3.75 -53.34
CA SER A 878 10.03 -4.00 -54.34
C SER A 878 10.62 -4.39 -55.69
N THR A 879 9.96 -5.35 -56.34
CA THR A 879 10.42 -5.93 -57.61
C THR A 879 9.86 -5.22 -58.85
N SER A 880 9.13 -4.13 -58.67
CA SER A 880 8.62 -3.25 -59.73
C SER A 880 8.18 -1.91 -59.17
N GLY A 881 8.32 -0.84 -59.95
CA GLY A 881 7.98 0.52 -59.50
C GLY A 881 6.57 0.63 -58.92
N VAL A 882 6.47 1.28 -57.77
CA VAL A 882 5.29 1.52 -56.94
C VAL A 882 4.52 2.78 -57.38
N ALA A 883 3.43 3.07 -56.67
CA ALA A 883 2.83 4.40 -56.65
C ALA A 883 2.14 4.63 -55.30
N ALA A 884 2.67 5.56 -54.51
CA ALA A 884 2.26 5.81 -53.13
C ALA A 884 1.99 7.31 -52.90
N SER A 885 0.88 7.62 -52.23
CA SER A 885 0.46 8.98 -51.92
C SER A 885 0.15 9.10 -50.44
N LEU A 886 0.83 9.98 -49.71
CA LEU A 886 0.53 10.33 -48.31
C LEU A 886 -0.82 11.07 -48.15
N ARG A 887 -1.61 11.18 -49.22
CA ARG A 887 -2.82 11.98 -49.29
C ARG A 887 -3.97 11.32 -50.05
N ASN A 888 -5.16 11.34 -49.43
CA ASN A 888 -6.41 10.70 -49.89
C ASN A 888 -7.61 11.69 -49.88
N GLY A 889 -7.33 12.96 -50.17
CA GLY A 889 -8.37 13.99 -50.38
C GLY A 889 -8.74 14.78 -49.12
N ALA A 890 -9.78 14.36 -48.39
CA ALA A 890 -10.30 15.08 -47.23
C ALA A 890 -9.74 14.48 -45.91
N PRO A 891 -9.29 15.30 -44.94
CA PRO A 891 -8.76 14.79 -43.68
C PRO A 891 -9.78 13.96 -42.88
N VAL A 892 -9.30 12.90 -42.24
CA VAL A 892 -10.08 12.06 -41.32
C VAL A 892 -9.72 12.49 -39.90
N ASN A 893 -10.72 12.91 -39.11
CA ASN A 893 -10.53 13.50 -37.76
C ASN A 893 -9.57 14.71 -37.69
N GLY A 894 -9.20 15.30 -38.83
CA GLY A 894 -8.23 16.40 -38.94
C GLY A 894 -6.88 15.98 -39.53
N GLN A 895 -6.53 14.69 -39.50
CA GLN A 895 -5.30 14.16 -40.08
C GLN A 895 -5.47 13.86 -41.57
N GLU A 896 -4.43 14.13 -42.36
CA GLU A 896 -4.36 13.61 -43.72
C GLU A 896 -4.01 12.11 -43.67
N THR A 897 -4.62 11.34 -44.56
CA THR A 897 -4.40 9.90 -44.69
C THR A 897 -4.01 9.60 -46.14
N GLY A 898 -3.23 8.55 -46.36
CA GLY A 898 -2.68 8.19 -47.66
C GLY A 898 -3.10 6.81 -48.15
N TYR A 899 -2.71 6.49 -49.38
CA TYR A 899 -2.92 5.19 -50.00
C TYR A 899 -1.86 4.87 -51.06
N GLY A 900 -1.58 3.58 -51.26
CA GLY A 900 -0.77 3.07 -52.37
C GLY A 900 -1.60 2.31 -53.43
N SER A 901 -1.09 2.25 -54.66
CA SER A 901 -1.91 1.93 -55.86
C SER A 901 -1.23 1.15 -56.98
N ARG A 902 0.10 0.94 -56.91
CA ARG A 902 0.91 0.19 -57.90
C ARG A 902 2.12 -0.43 -57.19
N GLY A 903 2.68 -1.48 -57.77
CA GLY A 903 3.81 -2.23 -57.22
C GLY A 903 3.39 -2.92 -55.92
N ASP A 904 4.34 -3.09 -55.01
CA ASP A 904 4.10 -3.73 -53.72
C ASP A 904 3.29 -2.83 -52.76
N ALA A 905 3.32 -1.50 -52.95
CA ALA A 905 2.43 -0.54 -52.27
C ALA A 905 0.92 -0.69 -52.58
N VAL A 906 0.47 -1.74 -53.29
CA VAL A 906 -0.89 -1.82 -53.80
C VAL A 906 -1.91 -2.15 -52.71
N ARG A 907 -2.81 -1.18 -52.43
CA ARG A 907 -3.86 -1.15 -51.39
C ARG A 907 -3.42 -0.58 -50.04
N ASP A 908 -2.12 -0.43 -49.80
CA ASP A 908 -1.57 0.08 -48.54
C ASP A 908 -2.21 1.40 -48.11
N LEU A 909 -2.29 1.63 -46.80
CA LEU A 909 -2.85 2.84 -46.21
C LEU A 909 -1.86 3.48 -45.24
N TYR A 910 -1.67 4.78 -45.38
CA TYR A 910 -0.73 5.57 -44.56
C TYR A 910 -1.53 6.48 -43.61
N PHE A 911 -1.14 6.50 -42.34
CA PHE A 911 -1.71 7.36 -41.31
C PHE A 911 -0.54 7.95 -40.51
N GLU A 912 -0.45 9.27 -40.41
CA GLU A 912 0.59 9.92 -39.60
C GLU A 912 2.00 9.44 -40.02
N ILE A 913 2.28 9.57 -41.33
CA ILE A 913 3.54 9.25 -42.01
C ILE A 913 4.00 10.49 -42.78
N GLU A 914 5.28 10.86 -42.63
CA GLU A 914 5.88 12.04 -43.27
C GLU A 914 6.60 11.69 -44.57
N ASN A 915 7.14 10.47 -44.69
CA ASN A 915 8.14 10.15 -45.71
C ASN A 915 7.79 8.90 -46.54
N LEU A 916 8.23 8.91 -47.80
CA LEU A 916 8.16 7.76 -48.70
C LEU A 916 9.52 7.53 -49.38
N VAL A 917 9.97 6.28 -49.37
CA VAL A 917 11.11 5.82 -50.16
C VAL A 917 10.62 4.79 -51.17
N GLY A 918 11.05 4.96 -52.42
CA GLY A 918 10.68 4.15 -53.56
C GLY A 918 11.40 2.81 -53.65
N SER A 919 11.58 2.37 -54.88
CA SER A 919 12.14 1.11 -55.33
C SER A 919 13.20 1.35 -56.41
N ASN A 920 13.89 0.32 -56.87
CA ASN A 920 14.90 0.46 -57.93
C ASN A 920 14.26 0.40 -59.34
N PHE A 921 13.10 1.06 -59.53
CA PHE A 921 12.33 1.13 -60.77
C PHE A 921 11.37 2.35 -60.81
N ASP A 922 11.11 2.89 -62.01
CA ASP A 922 10.24 4.05 -62.31
C ASP A 922 9.01 4.21 -61.37
N ASP A 923 9.07 5.15 -60.43
CA ASP A 923 8.13 5.33 -59.31
C ASP A 923 7.22 6.55 -59.41
N HIS A 924 6.17 6.56 -58.58
CA HIS A 924 5.24 7.69 -58.45
C HIS A 924 4.94 7.97 -56.96
N LEU A 925 5.68 8.88 -56.34
CA LEU A 925 5.54 9.23 -54.91
C LEU A 925 4.88 10.61 -54.75
N THR A 926 4.02 10.77 -53.74
CA THR A 926 3.34 12.04 -53.46
C THR A 926 3.20 12.30 -51.97
N GLY A 927 3.56 13.52 -51.56
CA GLY A 927 3.49 14.05 -50.20
C GLY A 927 2.10 14.50 -49.76
N ASN A 928 2.05 15.34 -48.72
CA ASN A 928 0.83 15.84 -48.08
C ASN A 928 0.88 17.39 -47.92
N ASN A 929 0.45 17.96 -46.78
CA ASN A 929 0.59 19.39 -46.49
C ASN A 929 1.58 19.68 -45.33
N GLY A 930 2.35 18.66 -44.92
CA GLY A 930 3.40 18.74 -43.90
C GLY A 930 4.76 19.07 -44.51
N ARG A 931 5.85 18.66 -43.85
CA ARG A 931 7.15 18.50 -44.52
C ARG A 931 7.30 17.05 -44.89
N ASN A 932 7.65 16.75 -46.14
CA ASN A 932 7.93 15.38 -46.57
C ASN A 932 9.39 15.20 -47.01
N TYR A 933 9.90 13.99 -46.80
CA TYR A 933 11.14 13.49 -47.41
C TYR A 933 10.77 12.38 -48.41
N LEU A 934 11.01 12.59 -49.70
CA LEU A 934 10.61 11.68 -50.78
C LEU A 934 11.85 11.21 -51.56
N SER A 935 12.08 9.89 -51.62
CA SER A 935 13.24 9.29 -52.31
C SER A 935 12.80 8.37 -53.46
N GLY A 936 13.33 8.57 -54.66
CA GLY A 936 13.12 7.68 -55.81
C GLY A 936 13.92 6.38 -55.72
N LEU A 937 15.26 6.52 -55.72
CA LEU A 937 16.32 5.50 -55.85
C LEU A 937 16.83 5.34 -57.30
N ASP A 938 16.76 4.17 -57.92
CA ASP A 938 17.15 3.97 -59.34
C ASP A 938 15.86 3.95 -60.19
N GLY A 939 15.65 4.88 -61.14
CA GLY A 939 14.42 4.91 -61.94
C GLY A 939 14.23 6.20 -62.73
N ASP A 940 13.31 6.23 -63.71
CA ASP A 940 12.80 7.50 -64.28
C ASP A 940 11.58 7.96 -63.43
N ASP A 941 11.81 8.58 -62.28
CA ASP A 941 10.80 8.70 -61.22
C ASP A 941 9.93 9.97 -61.27
N PHE A 942 8.77 9.94 -60.62
CA PHE A 942 7.90 11.09 -60.40
C PHE A 942 7.67 11.36 -58.91
N LEU A 943 8.19 12.50 -58.41
CA LEU A 943 8.07 12.91 -57.00
C LEU A 943 7.31 14.24 -56.89
N PHE A 944 6.32 14.33 -55.99
CA PHE A 944 5.52 15.55 -55.81
C PHE A 944 5.23 15.84 -54.32
N GLY A 945 5.81 16.90 -53.76
CA GLY A 945 5.63 17.27 -52.33
C GLY A 945 4.24 17.81 -52.00
N TYR A 946 3.58 18.42 -53.00
CA TYR A 946 2.30 19.12 -52.91
C TYR A 946 2.38 20.48 -52.18
N GLY A 947 2.85 20.54 -50.94
CA GLY A 947 3.11 21.82 -50.28
C GLY A 947 3.58 21.69 -48.84
N GLY A 948 4.69 22.35 -48.53
CA GLY A 948 5.42 22.09 -47.30
C GLY A 948 6.70 22.89 -47.19
N GLY A 949 7.82 22.16 -47.11
CA GLY A 949 9.17 22.69 -47.09
C GLY A 949 10.11 21.50 -47.24
N ASP A 950 10.05 20.92 -48.43
CA ASP A 950 10.19 19.47 -48.64
C ASP A 950 11.57 19.10 -49.19
N TYR A 951 11.95 17.84 -48.96
CA TYR A 951 13.23 17.30 -49.40
C TYR A 951 13.00 16.14 -50.37
N PHE A 952 13.70 16.19 -51.50
CA PHE A 952 13.61 15.22 -52.55
C PHE A 952 14.98 14.68 -52.89
N LYS A 953 15.07 13.37 -53.04
CA LYS A 953 16.15 12.70 -53.75
C LYS A 953 15.48 11.92 -54.87
N GLY A 954 15.76 12.22 -56.12
CA GLY A 954 15.34 11.36 -57.23
C GLY A 954 16.19 10.09 -57.16
N GLY A 955 17.23 10.06 -57.99
CA GLY A 955 18.42 9.27 -57.74
C GLY A 955 19.13 9.00 -59.05
N ALA A 956 19.11 7.77 -59.55
CA ALA A 956 19.76 7.41 -60.81
C ALA A 956 18.75 7.22 -61.96
N GLY A 957 18.43 8.30 -62.65
CA GLY A 957 17.65 8.27 -63.90
C GLY A 957 17.31 9.67 -64.43
N ASN A 958 16.09 9.87 -64.95
CA ASN A 958 15.65 11.13 -65.54
C ASN A 958 14.41 11.65 -64.81
N ASP A 959 14.61 12.14 -63.59
CA ASP A 959 13.52 12.31 -62.63
C ASP A 959 12.64 13.52 -62.91
N THR A 960 11.38 13.48 -62.48
CA THR A 960 10.44 14.59 -62.50
C THR A 960 10.04 14.95 -61.08
N ILE A 961 10.65 16.00 -60.54
CA ILE A 961 10.45 16.45 -59.15
C ILE A 961 9.62 17.74 -59.16
N ASN A 962 8.59 17.79 -58.33
CA ASN A 962 7.76 18.97 -58.15
C ASN A 962 7.62 19.29 -56.65
N GLY A 963 8.22 20.39 -56.19
CA GLY A 963 8.10 20.83 -54.78
C GLY A 963 6.65 21.24 -54.46
N GLY A 964 6.08 22.06 -55.34
CA GLY A 964 4.69 22.49 -55.27
C GLY A 964 4.56 23.86 -54.63
N ALA A 965 4.44 23.90 -53.31
CA ALA A 965 4.12 25.13 -52.57
C ALA A 965 4.83 25.22 -51.21
N GLY A 966 6.12 25.51 -51.22
CA GLY A 966 6.90 25.64 -49.99
C GLY A 966 8.19 26.46 -50.14
N SER A 967 9.30 25.77 -49.91
CA SER A 967 10.67 26.27 -50.05
C SER A 967 11.54 25.03 -50.10
N ASP A 968 11.65 24.47 -51.30
CA ASP A 968 11.80 23.02 -51.46
C ASP A 968 13.19 22.66 -52.00
N PHE A 969 13.69 21.47 -51.64
CA PHE A 969 15.09 21.05 -51.77
C PHE A 969 15.23 19.76 -52.58
N ALA A 970 15.90 19.82 -53.74
CA ALA A 970 16.39 18.62 -54.41
C ALA A 970 17.84 18.32 -53.96
N ILE A 971 18.13 17.07 -53.63
CA ILE A 971 19.41 16.56 -53.11
C ILE A 971 20.07 15.68 -54.17
N PHE A 972 21.38 15.86 -54.36
CA PHE A 972 22.18 15.20 -55.38
C PHE A 972 23.45 14.59 -54.78
N ASP A 973 23.75 13.33 -55.14
CA ASP A 973 24.90 12.56 -54.62
C ASP A 973 26.21 12.93 -55.35
N GLY A 974 26.66 14.16 -55.18
CA GLY A 974 27.94 14.63 -55.70
C GLY A 974 28.22 16.10 -55.43
N ASN A 975 29.37 16.60 -55.88
CA ASN A 975 29.73 18.02 -55.74
C ASN A 975 29.01 18.85 -56.80
N ARG A 976 28.68 20.10 -56.50
CA ARG A 976 28.06 21.04 -57.45
C ARG A 976 28.81 21.11 -58.77
N GLY A 977 30.14 21.01 -58.76
CA GLY A 977 30.99 21.04 -59.95
C GLY A 977 30.74 19.93 -60.97
N ASP A 978 30.13 18.82 -60.56
CA ASP A 978 29.85 17.66 -61.40
C ASP A 978 28.54 17.82 -62.22
N TYR A 979 27.72 18.82 -61.89
CA TYR A 979 26.37 19.02 -62.45
C TYR A 979 26.23 20.22 -63.39
N THR A 980 25.44 20.05 -64.46
CA THR A 980 24.91 21.15 -65.28
C THR A 980 23.51 21.53 -64.80
N ILE A 981 23.25 22.83 -64.58
CA ILE A 981 21.93 23.33 -64.17
C ILE A 981 21.46 24.38 -65.17
N THR A 982 20.28 24.16 -65.76
CA THR A 982 19.65 25.02 -66.76
C THR A 982 18.28 25.47 -66.28
N ARG A 983 18.15 26.75 -65.92
CA ARG A 983 16.85 27.32 -65.52
C ARG A 983 16.04 27.70 -66.76
N SER A 984 14.91 27.02 -66.96
CA SER A 984 14.05 27.19 -68.13
C SER A 984 12.90 28.18 -67.90
N SER A 985 12.50 28.43 -66.65
CA SER A 985 11.45 29.41 -66.33
C SER A 985 11.66 30.10 -64.97
N ALA A 986 10.62 30.78 -64.45
CA ALA A 986 10.63 31.30 -63.08
C ALA A 986 10.74 30.17 -62.03
N THR A 987 10.15 29.01 -62.29
CA THR A 987 10.02 27.86 -61.36
C THR A 987 10.72 26.60 -61.84
N ASP A 988 11.02 26.49 -63.15
CA ASP A 988 11.39 25.21 -63.76
C ASP A 988 12.89 25.17 -64.09
N VAL A 989 13.55 24.07 -63.70
CA VAL A 989 14.99 23.86 -63.80
C VAL A 989 15.27 22.44 -64.29
N THR A 990 16.17 22.30 -65.26
CA THR A 990 16.74 21.01 -65.64
C THR A 990 18.12 20.86 -64.99
N VAL A 991 18.33 19.77 -64.27
CA VAL A 991 19.64 19.35 -63.75
C VAL A 991 20.17 18.20 -64.62
N THR A 992 21.49 18.03 -64.71
CA THR A 992 22.12 16.95 -65.49
C THR A 992 23.46 16.60 -64.88
N GLY A 993 23.63 15.34 -64.46
CA GLY A 993 24.81 14.87 -63.73
C GLY A 993 25.30 13.50 -64.19
N ALA A 994 25.69 12.66 -63.22
CA ALA A 994 26.13 11.27 -63.42
C ALA A 994 25.02 10.24 -63.12
N ASP A 995 24.05 10.68 -62.32
CA ASP A 995 22.70 10.17 -62.11
C ASP A 995 21.90 10.18 -63.42
N GLY A 996 21.65 11.36 -63.98
CA GLY A 996 21.04 11.49 -65.30
C GLY A 996 20.57 12.90 -65.66
N THR A 997 19.27 13.14 -65.81
CA THR A 997 18.72 14.42 -66.32
C THR A 997 17.32 14.75 -65.79
N ASP A 998 17.26 15.62 -64.79
CA ASP A 998 16.10 15.77 -63.93
C ASP A 998 15.35 17.07 -64.20
N SER A 999 14.02 16.99 -64.20
CA SER A 999 13.08 18.09 -64.42
C SER A 999 12.47 18.55 -63.10
N LEU A 1000 13.10 19.56 -62.48
CA LEU A 1000 12.63 20.18 -61.25
C LEU A 1000 11.60 21.29 -61.55
N ILE A 1001 10.47 21.28 -60.85
CA ILE A 1001 9.36 22.24 -60.98
C ILE A 1001 9.04 22.80 -59.60
N SER A 1002 9.07 24.12 -59.43
CA SER A 1002 8.86 24.77 -58.11
C SER A 1002 9.76 24.16 -57.03
N VAL A 1003 11.07 24.15 -57.28
CA VAL A 1003 12.10 23.74 -56.31
C VAL A 1003 13.12 24.87 -56.21
N GLU A 1004 13.21 25.49 -55.03
CA GLU A 1004 14.02 26.68 -54.80
C GLU A 1004 15.50 26.38 -54.52
N TYR A 1005 15.80 25.21 -53.95
CA TYR A 1005 17.12 24.86 -53.42
C TYR A 1005 17.65 23.54 -54.01
N PHE A 1006 18.96 23.49 -54.25
CA PHE A 1006 19.66 22.32 -54.80
C PHE A 1006 20.85 22.01 -53.90
N GLN A 1007 20.83 20.89 -53.21
CA GLN A 1007 21.84 20.47 -52.24
C GLN A 1007 22.81 19.47 -52.85
N PHE A 1008 24.10 19.82 -52.80
CA PHE A 1008 25.23 19.01 -53.23
C PHE A 1008 26.16 18.75 -52.03
N ASP A 1009 27.12 17.83 -52.18
CA ASP A 1009 28.10 17.48 -51.13
C ASP A 1009 28.94 18.67 -50.64
N ASP A 1010 29.21 19.66 -51.50
CA ASP A 1010 30.10 20.80 -51.23
C ASP A 1010 29.38 22.15 -51.03
N GLU A 1011 28.21 22.36 -51.63
CA GLU A 1011 27.38 23.56 -51.40
C GLU A 1011 25.87 23.36 -51.62
N THR A 1012 25.06 24.22 -51.00
CA THR A 1012 23.64 24.38 -51.34
C THR A 1012 23.45 25.58 -52.27
N ALA A 1013 23.07 25.30 -53.51
CA ALA A 1013 22.68 26.30 -54.49
C ALA A 1013 21.19 26.67 -54.37
N ASN A 1014 20.77 27.74 -55.03
CA ASN A 1014 19.36 28.12 -55.15
C ASN A 1014 19.01 28.65 -56.54
N ILE A 1015 17.72 28.54 -56.90
CA ILE A 1015 17.19 28.85 -58.22
C ILE A 1015 17.52 30.28 -58.69
N TRP A 1016 17.63 31.26 -57.78
CA TRP A 1016 17.92 32.67 -58.10
C TRP A 1016 19.39 32.97 -58.42
N GLN A 1017 20.32 32.05 -58.16
CA GLN A 1017 21.70 32.14 -58.65
C GLN A 1017 21.78 31.91 -60.17
N PHE A 1018 20.79 31.24 -60.76
CA PHE A 1018 20.76 30.88 -62.18
C PHE A 1018 19.84 31.83 -62.97
N ALA A 1019 20.38 32.35 -64.08
CA ALA A 1019 19.62 33.11 -65.05
C ALA A 1019 18.70 32.19 -65.88
N ILE A 1020 17.53 32.69 -66.25
CA ILE A 1020 16.63 32.01 -67.19
C ILE A 1020 17.27 32.02 -68.59
N ALA A 1021 17.29 30.87 -69.25
CA ALA A 1021 17.95 30.62 -70.54
C ALA A 1021 17.24 31.22 -71.77
#